data_AF-A0A6N9RGN9-F1
#
_entry.id   AF-A0A6N9RGN9-F1
#
_cell.length_a   1.000
_cell.length_b   1.000
_cell.length_c   1.000
_cell.angle_alpha   90.00
_cell.angle_beta   90.00
_cell.angle_gamma   90.00
#
_symmetry.space_group_name_H-M   'P 1'
#
loop_
_entity.id
_entity.type
_entity.pdbx_description
1 polymer ?
#
loop_
_entity_poly.entity_id
_entity_poly.type
_entity_poly.pdbx_seq_one_letter_code
_entity_poly.pdbx_strand_id
1 'polypeptide(L)'
;MKTNLPNSGPAAGLLAEFEGIVSGHRDGHGFVQRSDGEADIYLPPNEMRAVLHNDRVKARIVRHDRKNRPEGRVTEIIERSPNPIIGRLLQESGVWLVAPEDKRYGQDVLIPKGATGTAKTGQIVVVQLTEPPALFGQPVGRVTEVLGEIDDPGMEIEIAVRKYGVPHIFSDNALALARTLPDAVRPVDKQHRVDLTDIALVTIDGEDARDFDDAVYCEPVKVGRGKGWRLLVAIADVSHYVETGSAIDIDAYDRATSVYFPRRVIPMLPEKLSNGLCSLNPHVERLCMVCDMLVNAKGEVHAYQFYPAVMLSQARLTYNEVAAILGNTRGPEAQQRKDIVPHLLQLHEVYQALLKERGTRGAVDFETTETQIVCDEVGRIEKIIPRTRNVAHRVIEESMLAANVCSADFIAQSKHTALFRVHESPTPEKIEVLRNYLKAVGIGMTVSDDPAPSEFQQIAMATKERPDAQQIHSMLLRSMQQAIYTPMNGGHFGLAYEAYTHFTSPIRRYPDLLVHRVIKAILKKTKYQLPVLPTPGEAQAKLSKRLAARVKEPTEKPKKASADQLAWQAAGLHCSANERRADEASRDVEAWLKCKYMREHLGEEFGGVVTAATSFGVFVTLDAMYVEGLVHITELGGEYYRFDEARQELRGERSGMRYALGTRLRVQVSRVDLDGRKIDFRLVHEGEDKAGLLSRAMKDKAGGAAGELPLQDRVAGPRRGGHSERDAGNKSRQAQPDRASQPRARKSAAKKPAAGAGPKQGKKPRR
;
A
#
# COMPACT_ATOMS: atom_id res chain seq x y z
N MET A 1 -67.83 -9.73 -13.43
CA MET A 1 -66.69 -10.44 -12.80
C MET A 1 -65.43 -10.09 -13.56
N LYS A 2 -64.31 -9.80 -12.88
CA LYS A 2 -62.96 -9.75 -13.48
C LYS A 2 -62.12 -10.79 -12.74
N THR A 3 -61.51 -11.72 -13.47
CA THR A 3 -60.62 -12.73 -12.90
C THR A 3 -59.20 -12.16 -12.78
N ASN A 4 -58.63 -12.21 -11.58
CA ASN A 4 -57.24 -11.80 -11.36
C ASN A 4 -56.29 -12.86 -11.93
N LEU A 5 -55.36 -12.45 -12.78
CA LEU A 5 -54.12 -13.19 -13.00
C LEU A 5 -53.14 -12.86 -11.86
N PRO A 6 -52.38 -13.84 -11.33
CA PRO A 6 -51.48 -13.62 -10.21
C PRO A 6 -50.26 -12.79 -10.63
N ASN A 7 -49.83 -11.88 -9.75
CA ASN A 7 -48.73 -10.96 -9.99
C ASN A 7 -47.38 -11.71 -9.95
N SER A 8 -46.61 -11.70 -11.05
CA SER A 8 -45.38 -12.50 -11.17
C SER A 8 -44.19 -11.85 -10.45
N GLY A 9 -43.90 -12.37 -9.26
CA GLY A 9 -42.68 -12.12 -8.47
C GLY A 9 -41.39 -12.65 -9.12
N PRO A 10 -40.26 -12.70 -8.37
CA PRO A 10 -38.91 -12.39 -8.86
C PRO A 10 -38.20 -13.46 -9.73
N ALA A 11 -38.93 -14.32 -10.44
CA ALA A 11 -38.36 -15.42 -11.23
C ALA A 11 -37.42 -14.97 -12.37
N ALA A 12 -37.60 -13.77 -12.92
CA ALA A 12 -36.84 -13.29 -14.09
C ALA A 12 -35.32 -13.14 -13.85
N GLY A 13 -34.88 -12.93 -12.60
CA GLY A 13 -33.46 -12.74 -12.28
C GLY A 13 -32.63 -14.03 -12.32
N LEU A 14 -33.24 -15.20 -12.15
CA LEU A 14 -32.54 -16.50 -12.03
C LEU A 14 -32.15 -17.13 -13.38
N LEU A 15 -32.59 -16.54 -14.50
CA LEU A 15 -32.21 -16.97 -15.85
C LEU A 15 -31.22 -16.02 -16.53
N ALA A 16 -30.94 -14.85 -15.93
CA ALA A 16 -30.01 -13.88 -16.47
C ALA A 16 -28.55 -14.36 -16.32
N GLU A 17 -27.76 -14.16 -17.37
CA GLU A 17 -26.32 -14.46 -17.38
C GLU A 17 -25.52 -13.17 -17.31
N PHE A 18 -24.47 -13.19 -16.49
CA PHE A 18 -23.64 -12.05 -16.18
C PHE A 18 -22.19 -12.35 -16.61
N GLU A 19 -21.67 -11.52 -17.52
CA GLU A 19 -20.24 -11.52 -17.84
C GLU A 19 -19.42 -11.01 -16.65
N GLY A 20 -18.27 -11.62 -16.40
CA GLY A 20 -17.32 -11.17 -15.38
C GLY A 20 -15.99 -11.92 -15.43
N ILE A 21 -15.12 -11.65 -14.45
CA ILE A 21 -13.78 -12.25 -14.31
C ILE A 21 -13.75 -13.12 -13.04
N VAL A 22 -13.14 -14.30 -13.11
CA VAL A 22 -13.02 -15.24 -11.99
C VAL A 22 -11.92 -14.80 -11.03
N SER A 23 -12.30 -14.37 -9.83
CA SER A 23 -11.41 -14.16 -8.69
C SER A 23 -11.42 -15.41 -7.81
N GLY A 24 -10.38 -16.23 -7.89
CA GLY A 24 -10.26 -17.45 -7.08
C GLY A 24 -9.84 -17.13 -5.63
N HIS A 25 -10.13 -18.04 -4.70
CA HIS A 25 -9.70 -17.95 -3.31
C HIS A 25 -8.88 -19.19 -2.90
N ARG A 26 -7.92 -18.99 -1.99
CA ARG A 26 -7.02 -20.04 -1.48
C ARG A 26 -7.73 -21.22 -0.81
N ASP A 27 -8.99 -21.04 -0.37
CA ASP A 27 -9.81 -22.11 0.22
C ASP A 27 -10.61 -22.90 -0.84
N GLY A 28 -10.25 -22.77 -2.12
CA GLY A 28 -10.85 -23.50 -3.25
C GLY A 28 -12.19 -22.97 -3.76
N HIS A 29 -12.83 -22.03 -3.06
CA HIS A 29 -13.98 -21.28 -3.58
C HIS A 29 -13.51 -20.09 -4.44
N GLY A 30 -14.45 -19.33 -5.02
CA GLY A 30 -14.13 -18.11 -5.73
C GLY A 30 -15.33 -17.20 -5.93
N PHE A 31 -15.16 -16.21 -6.79
CA PHE A 31 -16.14 -15.17 -7.10
C PHE A 31 -16.06 -14.80 -8.57
N VAL A 32 -17.18 -14.48 -9.21
CA VAL A 32 -17.21 -13.76 -10.48
C VAL A 32 -17.37 -12.27 -10.20
N GLN A 33 -16.30 -11.51 -10.41
CA GLN A 33 -16.32 -10.05 -10.43
C GLN A 33 -17.07 -9.60 -11.67
N ARG A 34 -18.29 -9.10 -11.48
CA ARG A 34 -19.23 -8.87 -12.57
C ARG A 34 -18.85 -7.63 -13.37
N SER A 35 -18.88 -7.72 -14.69
CA SER A 35 -18.65 -6.59 -15.62
C SER A 35 -19.77 -5.54 -15.60
N ASP A 36 -20.76 -5.65 -14.70
CA ASP A 36 -21.74 -4.60 -14.39
C ASP A 36 -21.46 -3.86 -13.07
N GLY A 37 -20.52 -4.35 -12.26
CA GLY A 37 -20.18 -3.78 -10.95
C GLY A 37 -21.30 -3.92 -9.91
N GLU A 38 -22.25 -4.84 -10.11
CA GLU A 38 -23.12 -5.35 -9.03
C GLU A 38 -22.33 -6.30 -8.11
N ALA A 39 -22.91 -6.70 -6.99
CA ALA A 39 -22.28 -7.62 -6.05
C ALA A 39 -21.79 -8.93 -6.71
N ASP A 40 -20.52 -9.26 -6.46
CA ASP A 40 -19.82 -10.44 -6.97
C ASP A 40 -20.59 -11.75 -6.73
N ILE A 41 -20.62 -12.61 -7.76
CA ILE A 41 -21.32 -13.90 -7.69
C ILE A 41 -20.39 -14.92 -7.05
N TYR A 42 -20.73 -15.42 -5.86
CA TYR A 42 -19.97 -16.48 -5.20
C TYR A 42 -20.03 -17.79 -6.01
N LEU A 43 -18.85 -18.39 -6.24
CA LEU A 43 -18.68 -19.70 -6.87
C LEU A 43 -18.24 -20.73 -5.81
N PRO A 44 -19.01 -21.80 -5.57
CA PRO A 44 -18.62 -22.85 -4.65
C PRO A 44 -17.46 -23.72 -5.20
N PRO A 45 -16.70 -24.43 -4.36
CA PRO A 45 -15.47 -25.14 -4.77
C PRO A 45 -15.62 -26.23 -5.84
N ASN A 46 -16.84 -26.68 -6.14
CA ASN A 46 -17.09 -27.60 -7.25
C ASN A 46 -17.09 -26.89 -8.62
N GLU A 47 -17.54 -25.64 -8.69
CA GLU A 47 -17.54 -24.82 -9.92
C GLU A 47 -16.12 -24.39 -10.28
N MET A 48 -15.33 -24.03 -9.26
CA MET A 48 -13.92 -23.61 -9.38
C MET A 48 -12.99 -24.69 -9.95
N ARG A 49 -13.45 -25.93 -10.14
CA ARG A 49 -12.66 -26.98 -10.80
C ARG A 49 -12.54 -26.79 -12.30
N ALA A 50 -13.50 -26.15 -12.96
CA ALA A 50 -13.51 -25.97 -14.41
C ALA A 50 -12.87 -24.64 -14.88
N VAL A 51 -12.72 -23.68 -13.96
CA VAL A 51 -12.22 -22.31 -14.21
C VAL A 51 -10.91 -22.05 -13.48
N LEU A 52 -10.15 -21.09 -13.98
CA LEU A 52 -8.93 -20.59 -13.36
C LEU A 52 -9.14 -19.15 -12.89
N HIS A 53 -8.25 -18.68 -12.02
CA HIS A 53 -8.19 -17.26 -11.69
C HIS A 53 -7.87 -16.43 -12.96
N ASN A 54 -8.58 -15.31 -13.14
CA ASN A 54 -8.52 -14.40 -14.27
C ASN A 54 -9.10 -14.94 -15.59
N ASP A 55 -9.81 -16.08 -15.57
CA ASP A 55 -10.68 -16.45 -16.68
C ASP A 55 -11.87 -15.48 -16.78
N ARG A 56 -12.27 -15.15 -18.01
CA ARG A 56 -13.45 -14.34 -18.29
C ARG A 56 -14.62 -15.27 -18.66
N VAL A 57 -15.72 -15.13 -17.93
CA VAL A 57 -16.83 -16.10 -17.94
C VAL A 57 -18.19 -15.43 -18.06
N LYS A 58 -19.19 -16.19 -18.47
CA LYS A 58 -20.60 -15.96 -18.13
C LYS A 58 -20.94 -16.83 -16.93
N ALA A 59 -21.62 -16.24 -15.95
CA ALA A 59 -22.14 -16.96 -14.80
C ALA A 59 -23.62 -16.62 -14.58
N ARG A 60 -24.37 -17.58 -14.04
CA ARG A 60 -25.79 -17.45 -13.72
C ARG A 60 -26.00 -17.57 -12.23
N ILE A 61 -26.77 -16.66 -11.64
CA ILE A 61 -27.14 -16.72 -10.23
C ILE A 61 -28.15 -17.87 -10.03
N VAL A 62 -27.79 -18.84 -9.19
CA VAL A 62 -28.60 -20.04 -8.90
C VAL A 62 -29.46 -19.82 -7.66
N ARG A 63 -28.94 -19.09 -6.65
CA ARG A 63 -29.67 -18.70 -5.44
C ARG A 63 -29.06 -17.43 -4.81
N HIS A 64 -29.73 -16.91 -3.79
CA HIS A 64 -29.15 -15.94 -2.87
C HIS A 64 -29.01 -16.57 -1.48
N ASP A 65 -27.99 -16.18 -0.72
CA ASP A 65 -27.77 -16.67 0.64
C ASP A 65 -28.67 -15.97 1.68
N ARG A 66 -28.54 -16.34 2.96
CA ARG A 66 -29.30 -15.73 4.07
C ARG A 66 -28.99 -14.24 4.32
N LYS A 67 -27.96 -13.69 3.69
CA LYS A 67 -27.59 -12.26 3.67
C LYS A 67 -27.88 -11.60 2.32
N ASN A 68 -28.69 -12.25 1.47
CA ASN A 68 -29.04 -11.82 0.11
C ASN A 68 -27.83 -11.66 -0.85
N ARG A 69 -26.72 -12.37 -0.60
CA ARG A 69 -25.56 -12.38 -1.50
C ARG A 69 -25.77 -13.41 -2.62
N PRO A 70 -25.45 -13.10 -3.89
CA PRO A 70 -25.68 -14.01 -5.00
C PRO A 70 -24.68 -15.17 -5.01
N GLU A 71 -25.19 -16.39 -5.17
CA GLU A 71 -24.41 -17.61 -5.41
C GLU A 71 -24.80 -18.18 -6.78
N GLY A 72 -23.80 -18.58 -7.57
CA GLY A 72 -24.00 -18.95 -8.96
C GLY A 72 -23.10 -20.07 -9.44
N ARG A 73 -23.26 -20.36 -10.74
CA ARG A 73 -22.51 -21.35 -11.50
C ARG A 73 -21.98 -20.74 -12.78
N VAL A 74 -20.90 -21.27 -13.32
CA VAL A 74 -20.39 -20.86 -14.63
C VAL A 74 -21.27 -21.50 -15.73
N THR A 75 -21.58 -20.73 -16.77
CA THR A 75 -22.36 -21.21 -17.94
C THR A 75 -21.50 -21.30 -19.20
N GLU A 76 -20.54 -20.39 -19.36
CA GLU A 76 -19.65 -20.31 -20.52
C GLU A 76 -18.32 -19.69 -20.09
N ILE A 77 -17.21 -20.17 -20.64
CA ILE A 77 -15.90 -19.51 -20.53
C ILE A 77 -15.68 -18.79 -21.86
N ILE A 78 -15.66 -17.46 -21.82
CA ILE A 78 -15.52 -16.61 -23.01
C ILE A 78 -14.06 -16.62 -23.47
N GLU A 79 -13.14 -16.51 -22.50
CA GLU A 79 -11.73 -16.27 -22.73
C GLU A 79 -10.96 -16.79 -21.51
N ARG A 80 -9.96 -17.66 -21.72
CA ARG A 80 -9.04 -18.08 -20.66
C ARG A 80 -8.00 -16.97 -20.43
N SER A 81 -7.48 -16.83 -19.21
CA SER A 81 -6.45 -15.83 -18.96
C SER A 81 -5.21 -16.04 -19.85
N PRO A 82 -4.70 -15.00 -20.55
CA PRO A 82 -3.44 -15.08 -21.29
C PRO A 82 -2.21 -14.98 -20.36
N ASN A 83 -2.41 -14.65 -19.09
CA ASN A 83 -1.34 -14.57 -18.10
C ASN A 83 -0.75 -15.98 -17.87
N PRO A 84 0.57 -16.17 -18.00
CA PRO A 84 1.17 -17.47 -17.79
C PRO A 84 1.19 -17.83 -16.30
N ILE A 85 1.07 -19.11 -15.98
CA ILE A 85 1.06 -19.58 -14.59
C ILE A 85 2.50 -19.70 -14.11
N ILE A 86 2.88 -18.94 -13.08
CA ILE A 86 4.12 -19.16 -12.34
C ILE A 86 3.86 -20.18 -11.24
N GLY A 87 4.78 -21.12 -11.08
CA GLY A 87 4.81 -21.95 -9.89
C GLY A 87 6.17 -22.60 -9.68
N ARG A 88 6.27 -23.33 -8.58
CA ARG A 88 7.44 -24.13 -8.26
C ARG A 88 7.33 -25.51 -8.91
N LEU A 89 8.35 -25.92 -9.67
CA LEU A 89 8.41 -27.25 -10.26
C LEU A 89 8.72 -28.30 -9.19
N LEU A 90 7.80 -29.25 -8.99
CA LEU A 90 7.90 -30.34 -8.04
C LEU A 90 7.87 -31.68 -8.76
N GLN A 91 8.40 -32.71 -8.09
CA GLN A 91 8.34 -34.09 -8.55
C GLN A 91 7.87 -34.98 -7.41
N GLU A 92 6.64 -35.48 -7.48
CA GLU A 92 5.99 -36.27 -6.43
C GLU A 92 5.58 -37.64 -6.97
N SER A 93 5.99 -38.72 -6.29
CA SER A 93 5.71 -40.11 -6.69
C SER A 93 6.08 -40.44 -8.16
N GLY A 94 7.03 -39.70 -8.75
CA GLY A 94 7.46 -39.82 -10.15
C GLY A 94 6.69 -38.94 -11.14
N VAL A 95 5.57 -38.34 -10.75
CA VAL A 95 4.82 -37.33 -11.51
C VAL A 95 5.51 -35.97 -11.38
N TRP A 96 5.56 -35.19 -12.46
CA TRP A 96 5.99 -33.80 -12.43
C TRP A 96 4.77 -32.89 -12.38
N LEU A 97 4.80 -31.90 -11.49
CA LEU A 97 3.73 -30.92 -11.32
C LEU A 97 4.32 -29.55 -10.99
N VAL A 98 3.59 -28.49 -11.32
CA VAL A 98 3.93 -27.12 -10.94
C VAL A 98 2.85 -26.62 -9.99
N ALA A 99 3.26 -26.36 -8.75
CA ALA A 99 2.40 -25.79 -7.72
C ALA A 99 2.39 -24.26 -7.86
N PRO A 100 1.26 -23.60 -8.17
CA PRO A 100 1.24 -22.17 -8.42
C PRO A 100 1.68 -21.33 -7.22
N GLU A 101 2.41 -20.25 -7.49
CA GLU A 101 2.75 -19.24 -6.47
C GLU A 101 1.49 -18.48 -6.01
N ASP A 102 0.58 -18.21 -6.95
CA ASP A 102 -0.73 -17.66 -6.63
C ASP A 102 -1.72 -18.76 -6.26
N LYS A 103 -1.92 -18.95 -4.95
CA LYS A 103 -2.85 -19.96 -4.41
C LYS A 103 -4.33 -19.72 -4.81
N ARG A 104 -4.67 -18.60 -5.45
CA ARG A 104 -6.01 -18.35 -6.07
C ARG A 104 -6.30 -19.26 -7.26
N TYR A 105 -5.29 -19.88 -7.89
CA TYR A 105 -5.53 -20.90 -8.93
C TYR A 105 -6.08 -22.21 -8.37
N GLY A 106 -5.82 -22.53 -7.09
CA GLY A 106 -6.44 -23.64 -6.35
C GLY A 106 -6.17 -25.07 -6.86
N GLN A 107 -5.38 -25.23 -7.93
CA GLN A 107 -5.08 -26.51 -8.57
C GLN A 107 -3.63 -26.52 -9.08
N ASP A 108 -2.91 -27.62 -8.86
CA ASP A 108 -1.56 -27.82 -9.42
C ASP A 108 -1.63 -28.23 -10.90
N VAL A 109 -0.65 -27.77 -11.69
CA VAL A 109 -0.57 -28.05 -13.13
C VAL A 109 0.34 -29.25 -13.38
N LEU A 110 -0.20 -30.31 -13.97
CA LEU A 110 0.58 -31.49 -14.35
C LEU A 110 1.50 -31.17 -15.53
N ILE A 111 2.78 -31.57 -15.43
CA ILE A 111 3.76 -31.39 -16.50
C ILE A 111 4.18 -32.76 -17.04
N PRO A 112 3.94 -33.08 -18.32
CA PRO A 112 4.50 -34.29 -18.93
C PRO A 112 6.03 -34.28 -18.85
N LYS A 113 6.67 -35.43 -18.62
CA LYS A 113 8.14 -35.50 -18.45
C LYS A 113 8.96 -34.95 -19.63
N GLY A 114 8.40 -34.95 -20.84
CA GLY A 114 9.03 -34.32 -22.03
C GLY A 114 8.82 -32.81 -22.15
N ALA A 115 8.05 -32.19 -21.24
CA ALA A 115 7.60 -30.81 -21.28
C ALA A 115 8.13 -29.95 -20.11
N THR A 116 9.07 -30.49 -19.32
CA THR A 116 9.82 -29.74 -18.27
C THR A 116 10.91 -28.84 -18.85
N GLY A 117 11.30 -29.05 -20.12
CA GLY A 117 12.44 -28.36 -20.73
C GLY A 117 13.75 -28.63 -19.96
N THR A 118 14.50 -27.58 -19.67
CA THR A 118 15.75 -27.62 -18.89
C THR A 118 15.55 -27.45 -17.38
N ALA A 119 14.31 -27.32 -16.90
CA ALA A 119 13.99 -27.03 -15.51
C ALA A 119 14.33 -28.20 -14.56
N LYS A 120 14.68 -27.86 -13.31
CA LYS A 120 14.99 -28.79 -12.23
C LYS A 120 13.94 -28.72 -11.12
N THR A 121 13.78 -29.81 -10.38
CA THR A 121 12.94 -29.86 -9.18
C THR A 121 13.36 -28.80 -8.16
N GLY A 122 12.42 -28.00 -7.69
CA GLY A 122 12.63 -26.90 -6.75
C GLY A 122 12.58 -25.50 -7.38
N GLN A 123 12.84 -25.39 -8.69
CA GLN A 123 12.94 -24.12 -9.42
C GLN A 123 11.58 -23.45 -9.66
N ILE A 124 11.61 -22.12 -9.79
CA ILE A 124 10.46 -21.31 -10.21
C ILE A 124 10.41 -21.32 -11.74
N VAL A 125 9.27 -21.73 -12.28
CA VAL A 125 9.04 -21.91 -13.72
C VAL A 125 7.77 -21.20 -14.17
N VAL A 126 7.76 -20.81 -15.43
CA VAL A 126 6.60 -20.26 -16.13
C VAL A 126 5.99 -21.35 -16.99
N VAL A 127 4.69 -21.57 -16.83
CA VAL A 127 3.93 -22.65 -17.47
C VAL A 127 2.88 -22.09 -18.40
N GLN A 128 2.89 -22.59 -19.63
CA GLN A 128 1.78 -22.46 -20.56
C GLN A 128 0.91 -23.72 -20.49
N LEU A 129 -0.40 -23.55 -20.29
CA LEU A 129 -1.35 -24.65 -20.33
C LEU A 129 -1.45 -25.24 -21.75
N THR A 130 -1.45 -26.57 -21.81
CA THR A 130 -1.72 -27.35 -23.02
C THR A 130 -3.10 -28.00 -22.96
N GLU A 131 -3.58 -28.35 -21.76
CA GLU A 131 -4.94 -28.81 -21.51
C GLU A 131 -5.53 -28.00 -20.34
N PRO A 132 -6.68 -27.32 -20.53
CA PRO A 132 -7.32 -26.54 -19.47
C PRO A 132 -7.94 -27.46 -18.40
N PRO A 133 -8.19 -26.95 -17.18
CA PRO A 133 -8.79 -27.77 -16.13
C PRO A 133 -10.25 -28.12 -16.46
N ALA A 134 -10.68 -29.28 -16.00
CA ALA A 134 -12.03 -29.80 -16.16
C ALA A 134 -12.59 -30.33 -14.83
N LEU A 135 -13.92 -30.47 -14.74
CA LEU A 135 -14.62 -30.96 -13.52
C LEU A 135 -14.04 -32.26 -12.91
N PHE A 136 -13.39 -33.09 -13.75
CA PHE A 136 -12.79 -34.37 -13.38
C PHE A 136 -11.33 -34.53 -13.85
N GLY A 137 -10.66 -33.45 -14.29
CA GLY A 137 -9.32 -33.49 -14.87
C GLY A 137 -8.47 -32.29 -14.45
N GLN A 138 -7.27 -32.56 -13.93
CA GLN A 138 -6.30 -31.52 -13.58
C GLN A 138 -5.80 -30.80 -14.84
N PRO A 139 -5.43 -29.50 -14.74
CA PRO A 139 -4.81 -28.80 -15.85
C PRO A 139 -3.45 -29.42 -16.20
N VAL A 140 -3.15 -29.50 -17.50
CA VAL A 140 -1.85 -29.98 -18.02
C VAL A 140 -1.14 -28.83 -18.72
N GLY A 141 0.18 -28.72 -18.54
CA GLY A 141 0.98 -27.66 -19.13
C GLY A 141 2.39 -28.06 -19.53
N ARG A 142 3.10 -27.09 -20.11
CA ARG A 142 4.52 -27.17 -20.46
C ARG A 142 5.28 -26.00 -19.87
N VAL A 143 6.50 -26.23 -19.42
CA VAL A 143 7.42 -25.16 -19.02
C VAL A 143 7.85 -24.39 -20.28
N THR A 144 7.72 -23.07 -20.24
CA THR A 144 8.13 -22.16 -21.34
C THR A 144 9.34 -21.31 -20.98
N GLU A 145 9.54 -21.02 -19.70
CA GLU A 145 10.65 -20.21 -19.17
C GLU A 145 11.03 -20.75 -17.77
N VAL A 146 12.32 -20.74 -17.45
CA VAL A 146 12.84 -21.08 -16.11
C VAL A 146 13.41 -19.80 -15.52
N LEU A 147 12.87 -19.34 -14.39
CA LEU A 147 13.25 -18.05 -13.81
C LEU A 147 14.50 -18.19 -12.93
N GLY A 148 14.60 -19.26 -12.14
CA GLY A 148 15.70 -19.49 -11.19
C GLY A 148 15.27 -20.30 -9.96
N GLU A 149 16.04 -20.21 -8.89
CA GLU A 149 15.73 -20.78 -7.58
C GLU A 149 14.91 -19.77 -6.73
N ILE A 150 14.10 -20.27 -5.79
CA ILE A 150 13.19 -19.42 -4.98
C ILE A 150 13.93 -18.44 -4.05
N ASP A 151 15.18 -18.72 -3.68
CA ASP A 151 15.98 -17.85 -2.81
C ASP A 151 16.84 -16.82 -3.58
N ASP A 152 16.87 -16.85 -4.91
CA ASP A 152 17.67 -15.97 -5.78
C ASP A 152 17.28 -14.48 -5.59
N PRO A 153 18.24 -13.53 -5.52
CA PRO A 153 17.92 -12.12 -5.26
C PRO A 153 17.06 -11.49 -6.37
N GLY A 154 15.87 -10.99 -6.03
CA GLY A 154 14.94 -10.38 -6.98
C GLY A 154 13.92 -11.36 -7.59
N MET A 155 14.00 -12.66 -7.26
CA MET A 155 12.99 -13.65 -7.65
C MET A 155 11.59 -13.26 -7.16
N GLU A 156 11.51 -12.65 -5.98
CA GLU A 156 10.27 -12.12 -5.42
C GLU A 156 9.61 -11.04 -6.31
N ILE A 157 10.43 -10.25 -7.01
CA ILE A 157 9.98 -9.21 -7.93
C ILE A 157 9.53 -9.84 -9.25
N GLU A 158 10.28 -10.79 -9.82
CA GLU A 158 9.90 -11.52 -11.04
C GLU A 158 8.59 -12.31 -10.85
N ILE A 159 8.40 -12.92 -9.67
CA ILE A 159 7.14 -13.56 -9.27
C ILE A 159 6.01 -12.52 -9.19
N ALA A 160 6.18 -11.42 -8.43
CA ALA A 160 5.11 -10.42 -8.26
C ALA A 160 4.72 -9.75 -9.59
N VAL A 161 5.69 -9.36 -10.41
CA VAL A 161 5.49 -8.73 -11.72
C VAL A 161 4.62 -9.60 -12.63
N ARG A 162 4.91 -10.90 -12.76
CA ARG A 162 4.07 -11.82 -13.57
C ARG A 162 2.75 -12.16 -12.85
N LYS A 163 2.74 -12.39 -11.53
CA LYS A 163 1.54 -12.74 -10.72
C LYS A 163 0.42 -11.70 -10.82
N TYR A 164 0.78 -10.41 -10.77
CA TYR A 164 -0.18 -9.30 -10.88
C TYR A 164 -0.38 -8.82 -12.33
N GLY A 165 0.30 -9.42 -13.31
CA GLY A 165 0.22 -8.99 -14.71
C GLY A 165 0.71 -7.56 -14.93
N VAL A 166 1.86 -7.20 -14.34
CA VAL A 166 2.51 -5.89 -14.49
C VAL A 166 3.28 -5.87 -15.83
N PRO A 167 2.99 -4.95 -16.76
CA PRO A 167 3.72 -4.81 -18.01
C PRO A 167 5.12 -4.28 -17.74
N HIS A 168 6.12 -5.13 -17.97
CA HIS A 168 7.53 -4.86 -17.66
C HIS A 168 8.41 -4.86 -18.92
N ILE A 169 8.11 -5.71 -19.90
CA ILE A 169 8.73 -5.72 -21.23
C ILE A 169 8.16 -4.55 -22.06
N PHE A 170 9.03 -3.77 -22.71
CA PHE A 170 8.62 -2.74 -23.67
C PHE A 170 8.49 -3.35 -25.07
N SER A 171 7.56 -2.87 -25.88
CA SER A 171 7.41 -3.32 -27.27
C SER A 171 8.63 -2.94 -28.11
N ASP A 172 8.98 -3.78 -29.10
CA ASP A 172 10.09 -3.49 -30.02
C ASP A 172 9.89 -2.16 -30.75
N ASN A 173 8.65 -1.78 -31.03
CA ASN A 173 8.29 -0.49 -31.63
C ASN A 173 8.57 0.68 -30.68
N ALA A 174 8.25 0.56 -29.38
CA ALA A 174 8.55 1.60 -28.39
C ALA A 174 10.07 1.75 -28.18
N LEU A 175 10.80 0.63 -28.13
CA LEU A 175 12.26 0.62 -28.02
C LEU A 175 12.94 1.16 -29.28
N ALA A 176 12.46 0.82 -30.48
CA ALA A 176 12.95 1.37 -31.73
C ALA A 176 12.72 2.89 -31.81
N LEU A 177 11.51 3.37 -31.49
CA LEU A 177 11.21 4.80 -31.44
C LEU A 177 12.10 5.53 -30.42
N ALA A 178 12.26 4.98 -29.22
CA ALA A 178 13.10 5.58 -28.17
C ALA A 178 14.58 5.70 -28.59
N ARG A 179 15.10 4.75 -29.38
CA ARG A 179 16.46 4.84 -29.95
C ARG A 179 16.61 6.00 -30.94
N THR A 180 15.57 6.35 -31.71
CA THR A 180 15.62 7.45 -32.71
C THR A 180 15.55 8.85 -32.11
N LEU A 181 15.14 9.00 -30.85
CA LEU A 181 15.13 10.29 -30.15
C LEU A 181 16.57 10.83 -30.00
N PRO A 182 16.78 12.16 -29.92
CA PRO A 182 18.10 12.73 -29.66
C PRO A 182 18.58 12.40 -28.23
N ASP A 183 19.86 12.62 -27.94
CA ASP A 183 20.40 12.46 -26.58
C ASP A 183 20.41 13.78 -25.77
N ALA A 184 20.10 14.90 -26.44
CA ALA A 184 20.00 16.24 -25.84
C ALA A 184 18.91 17.08 -26.54
N VAL A 185 18.48 18.17 -25.89
CA VAL A 185 17.53 19.14 -26.45
C VAL A 185 18.13 19.83 -27.68
N ARG A 186 17.45 19.78 -28.84
CA ARG A 186 17.94 20.38 -30.08
C ARG A 186 17.53 21.86 -30.14
N PRO A 187 18.26 22.73 -30.87
CA PRO A 187 17.87 24.14 -31.02
C PRO A 187 16.46 24.37 -31.57
N VAL A 188 15.93 23.45 -32.38
CA VAL A 188 14.55 23.50 -32.89
C VAL A 188 13.50 23.24 -31.79
N ASP A 189 13.79 22.39 -30.80
CA ASP A 189 12.84 22.07 -29.72
C ASP A 189 12.62 23.23 -28.75
N LYS A 190 13.54 24.21 -28.74
CA LYS A 190 13.49 25.45 -27.95
C LYS A 190 12.56 26.51 -28.55
N GLN A 191 12.14 26.37 -29.81
CA GLN A 191 11.33 27.38 -30.48
C GLN A 191 9.95 27.54 -29.82
N HIS A 192 9.50 28.79 -29.67
CA HIS A 192 8.24 29.16 -29.01
C HIS A 192 8.13 28.73 -27.54
N ARG A 193 9.27 28.56 -26.85
CA ARG A 193 9.34 28.34 -25.40
C ARG A 193 9.87 29.58 -24.69
N VAL A 194 9.50 29.75 -23.42
CA VAL A 194 10.15 30.73 -22.53
C VAL A 194 11.54 30.20 -22.16
N ASP A 195 12.55 31.06 -22.17
CA ASP A 195 13.88 30.72 -21.63
C ASP A 195 13.89 30.99 -20.12
N LEU A 196 14.30 29.98 -19.34
CA LEU A 196 14.49 30.03 -17.89
C LEU A 196 15.86 29.42 -17.52
N THR A 197 16.83 29.40 -18.43
CA THR A 197 18.16 28.81 -18.19
C THR A 197 19.04 29.63 -17.23
N ASP A 198 18.67 30.90 -17.00
CA ASP A 198 19.26 31.81 -16.01
C ASP A 198 18.59 31.77 -14.62
N ILE A 199 17.39 31.18 -14.51
CA ILE A 199 16.66 31.03 -13.25
C ILE A 199 17.26 29.89 -12.42
N ALA A 200 17.39 30.11 -11.10
CA ALA A 200 17.99 29.15 -10.17
C ALA A 200 17.07 27.97 -9.77
N LEU A 201 16.44 27.33 -10.77
CA LEU A 201 15.65 26.11 -10.61
C LEU A 201 16.53 24.96 -10.09
N VAL A 202 16.01 24.21 -9.12
CA VAL A 202 16.68 23.02 -8.55
C VAL A 202 15.71 21.84 -8.42
N THR A 203 16.21 20.61 -8.52
CA THR A 203 15.45 19.40 -8.15
C THR A 203 15.82 18.98 -6.72
N ILE A 204 14.88 18.41 -5.98
CA ILE A 204 15.06 18.01 -4.57
C ILE A 204 14.44 16.64 -4.38
N ASP A 205 15.28 15.61 -4.38
CA ASP A 205 14.85 14.22 -4.57
C ASP A 205 15.34 13.27 -3.47
N GLY A 206 14.92 12.00 -3.53
CA GLY A 206 15.56 10.93 -2.79
C GLY A 206 16.92 10.57 -3.39
N GLU A 207 17.86 10.12 -2.55
CA GLU A 207 19.24 9.78 -2.93
C GLU A 207 19.32 8.83 -4.15
N ASP A 208 18.43 7.83 -4.21
CA ASP A 208 18.37 6.81 -5.27
C ASP A 208 17.63 7.22 -6.54
N ALA A 209 16.90 8.35 -6.54
CA ALA A 209 16.10 8.79 -7.68
C ALA A 209 16.97 9.17 -8.90
N ARG A 210 16.45 8.94 -10.11
CA ARG A 210 17.10 9.26 -11.41
C ARG A 210 16.13 9.94 -12.41
N ASP A 211 14.85 9.86 -12.11
CA ASP A 211 13.66 10.23 -12.87
C ASP A 211 13.07 11.55 -12.35
N PHE A 212 13.89 12.61 -12.34
CA PHE A 212 13.54 13.93 -11.79
C PHE A 212 12.42 14.60 -12.60
N ASP A 213 11.18 14.42 -12.15
CA ASP A 213 9.95 14.96 -12.76
C ASP A 213 9.83 16.49 -12.60
N ASP A 214 10.24 17.03 -11.45
CA ASP A 214 9.96 18.42 -11.05
C ASP A 214 11.20 19.20 -10.58
N ALA A 215 11.15 20.51 -10.80
CA ALA A 215 12.13 21.48 -10.33
C ALA A 215 11.43 22.74 -9.81
N VAL A 216 11.96 23.32 -8.74
CA VAL A 216 11.35 24.43 -8.01
C VAL A 216 12.26 25.65 -7.88
N TYR A 217 11.66 26.84 -7.90
CA TYR A 217 12.30 28.12 -7.61
C TYR A 217 11.31 29.06 -6.92
N CYS A 218 11.80 29.92 -6.02
CA CYS A 218 10.98 30.90 -5.32
C CYS A 218 11.71 32.24 -5.15
N GLU A 219 10.98 33.34 -5.34
CA GLU A 219 11.46 34.71 -5.11
C GLU A 219 10.40 35.58 -4.40
N PRO A 220 10.79 36.54 -3.53
CA PRO A 220 9.86 37.41 -2.83
C PRO A 220 9.35 38.51 -3.76
N VAL A 221 8.03 38.67 -3.82
CA VAL A 221 7.37 39.68 -4.66
C VAL A 221 6.31 40.46 -3.88
N LYS A 222 5.74 41.50 -4.51
CA LYS A 222 4.57 42.21 -3.98
C LYS A 222 3.32 41.66 -4.63
N VAL A 223 2.40 41.13 -3.82
CA VAL A 223 1.09 40.66 -4.27
C VAL A 223 0.04 41.69 -3.83
N GLY A 224 -0.46 42.46 -4.80
CA GLY A 224 -1.25 43.66 -4.53
C GLY A 224 -0.45 44.69 -3.73
N ARG A 225 -0.82 44.91 -2.46
CA ARG A 225 -0.11 45.79 -1.52
C ARG A 225 0.71 45.05 -0.45
N GLY A 226 0.66 43.72 -0.41
CA GLY A 226 1.31 42.89 0.61
C GLY A 226 2.61 42.22 0.12
N LYS A 227 3.33 41.58 1.05
CA LYS A 227 4.34 40.56 0.72
C LYS A 227 3.64 39.35 0.09
N GLY A 228 4.31 38.72 -0.86
CA GLY A 228 4.05 37.37 -1.29
C GLY A 228 5.31 36.79 -1.92
N TRP A 229 5.14 35.70 -2.67
CA TRP A 229 6.20 35.01 -3.38
C TRP A 229 5.75 34.65 -4.77
N ARG A 230 6.68 34.65 -5.72
CA ARG A 230 6.49 33.98 -7.00
C ARG A 230 7.12 32.60 -6.89
N LEU A 231 6.27 31.58 -7.00
CA LEU A 231 6.64 30.17 -6.96
C LEU A 231 6.58 29.60 -8.38
N LEU A 232 7.73 29.14 -8.87
CA LEU A 232 7.89 28.50 -10.16
C LEU A 232 8.05 27.00 -9.95
N VAL A 233 7.13 26.22 -10.53
CA VAL A 233 7.16 24.76 -10.56
C VAL A 233 7.31 24.33 -12.02
N ALA A 234 8.50 23.88 -12.40
CA ALA A 234 8.82 23.42 -13.74
C ALA A 234 8.79 21.89 -13.79
N ILE A 235 7.93 21.32 -14.64
CA ILE A 235 7.73 19.86 -14.75
C ILE A 235 8.26 19.36 -16.09
N ALA A 236 8.92 18.20 -16.11
CA ALA A 236 9.42 17.52 -17.30
C ALA A 236 8.40 17.47 -18.44
N ASP A 237 8.74 18.01 -19.62
CA ASP A 237 7.82 18.06 -20.76
C ASP A 237 7.80 16.74 -21.56
N VAL A 238 7.42 15.66 -20.89
CA VAL A 238 7.24 14.32 -21.48
C VAL A 238 6.31 14.36 -22.69
N SER A 239 5.30 15.23 -22.66
CA SER A 239 4.33 15.43 -23.75
C SER A 239 4.92 16.06 -25.02
N HIS A 240 6.20 16.45 -25.03
CA HIS A 240 6.95 16.82 -26.25
C HIS A 240 7.57 15.60 -26.94
N TYR A 241 7.99 14.59 -26.18
CA TYR A 241 8.69 13.41 -26.72
C TYR A 241 7.79 12.18 -26.90
N VAL A 242 6.72 12.08 -26.09
CA VAL A 242 5.72 11.02 -26.16
C VAL A 242 4.49 11.59 -26.85
N GLU A 243 4.44 11.49 -28.18
CA GLU A 243 3.31 11.93 -28.98
C GLU A 243 2.11 10.98 -28.88
N THR A 244 0.90 11.53 -28.90
CA THR A 244 -0.36 10.78 -28.82
C THR A 244 -0.48 9.73 -29.93
N GLY A 245 -0.67 8.46 -29.56
CA GLY A 245 -0.75 7.34 -30.49
C GLY A 245 0.60 6.79 -31.00
N SER A 246 1.72 7.33 -30.53
CA SER A 246 3.05 6.76 -30.80
C SER A 246 3.24 5.41 -30.09
N ALA A 247 4.23 4.62 -30.51
CA ALA A 247 4.51 3.32 -29.87
C ALA A 247 4.84 3.44 -28.37
N ILE A 248 5.55 4.51 -27.98
CA ILE A 248 5.86 4.79 -26.56
C ILE A 248 4.59 5.20 -25.79
N ASP A 249 3.64 5.91 -26.43
CA ASP A 249 2.37 6.28 -25.81
C ASP A 249 1.47 5.06 -25.53
N ILE A 250 1.48 4.07 -26.44
CA ILE A 250 0.74 2.81 -26.28
C ILE A 250 1.30 2.01 -25.10
N ASP A 251 2.63 1.81 -25.05
CA ASP A 251 3.31 1.17 -23.92
C ASP A 251 3.09 1.92 -22.59
N ALA A 252 3.17 3.27 -22.61
CA ALA A 252 2.95 4.11 -21.45
C ALA A 252 1.51 4.05 -20.94
N TYR A 253 0.52 3.93 -21.83
CA TYR A 253 -0.88 3.74 -21.46
C TYR A 253 -1.12 2.37 -20.84
N ASP A 254 -0.59 1.28 -21.42
CA ASP A 254 -0.76 -0.08 -20.87
C ASP A 254 -0.17 -0.23 -19.45
N ARG A 255 0.98 0.41 -19.22
CA ARG A 255 1.60 0.54 -17.89
C ARG A 255 0.79 1.46 -16.97
N ALA A 256 0.42 2.64 -17.48
CA ALA A 256 -0.21 3.80 -16.81
C ALA A 256 0.52 4.42 -15.60
N THR A 257 1.40 3.68 -14.93
CA THR A 257 2.26 4.16 -13.85
C THR A 257 3.59 3.39 -13.85
N SER A 258 4.67 4.01 -13.34
CA SER A 258 5.86 3.25 -12.91
C SER A 258 5.53 2.44 -11.64
N VAL A 259 6.22 1.33 -11.43
CA VAL A 259 6.12 0.49 -10.22
C VAL A 259 7.47 0.48 -9.50
N TYR A 260 7.49 0.84 -8.21
CA TYR A 260 8.71 1.00 -7.43
C TYR A 260 8.83 -0.13 -6.41
N PHE A 261 9.50 -1.22 -6.79
CA PHE A 261 9.86 -2.29 -5.87
C PHE A 261 11.15 -1.92 -5.10
N PRO A 262 11.39 -2.51 -3.92
CA PRO A 262 12.71 -2.49 -3.30
C PRO A 262 13.78 -2.90 -4.31
N ARG A 263 14.84 -2.09 -4.45
CA ARG A 263 15.99 -2.30 -5.37
C ARG A 263 15.69 -2.25 -6.88
N ARG A 264 14.43 -2.13 -7.35
CA ARG A 264 14.11 -2.11 -8.80
C ARG A 264 12.86 -1.31 -9.15
N VAL A 265 12.98 -0.44 -10.14
CA VAL A 265 11.83 0.24 -10.76
C VAL A 265 11.43 -0.49 -12.05
N ILE A 266 10.13 -0.64 -12.28
CA ILE A 266 9.57 -0.94 -13.60
C ILE A 266 9.00 0.39 -14.13
N PRO A 267 9.72 1.12 -15.00
CA PRO A 267 9.33 2.47 -15.38
C PRO A 267 8.16 2.47 -16.38
N MET A 268 7.35 3.52 -16.37
CA MET A 268 6.29 3.75 -17.36
C MET A 268 6.85 4.01 -18.77
N LEU A 269 8.04 4.61 -18.85
CA LEU A 269 8.70 5.04 -20.08
C LEU A 269 10.08 4.37 -20.23
N PRO A 270 10.60 4.18 -21.46
CA PRO A 270 11.98 3.73 -21.67
C PRO A 270 13.01 4.67 -21.02
N GLU A 271 14.10 4.11 -20.48
CA GLU A 271 15.05 4.86 -19.62
C GLU A 271 15.70 6.07 -20.29
N LYS A 272 15.91 6.04 -21.61
CA LYS A 272 16.41 7.19 -22.40
C LYS A 272 15.48 8.41 -22.32
N LEU A 273 14.18 8.21 -22.08
CA LEU A 273 13.25 9.26 -21.70
C LEU A 273 13.30 9.53 -20.19
N SER A 274 12.97 8.52 -19.37
CA SER A 274 12.71 8.75 -17.93
C SER A 274 13.91 9.31 -17.18
N ASN A 275 15.11 8.81 -17.46
CA ASN A 275 16.35 9.18 -16.76
C ASN A 275 17.17 10.19 -17.60
N GLY A 276 16.91 10.25 -18.91
CA GLY A 276 17.64 11.05 -19.89
C GLY A 276 16.94 12.36 -20.28
N LEU A 277 16.18 12.33 -21.40
CA LEU A 277 15.59 13.50 -22.05
C LEU A 277 14.50 14.23 -21.24
N CYS A 278 13.73 13.50 -20.44
CA CYS A 278 12.65 14.08 -19.63
C CYS A 278 13.14 14.55 -18.27
N SER A 279 13.94 13.73 -17.58
CA SER A 279 14.47 14.05 -16.24
C SER A 279 15.25 15.36 -16.26
N LEU A 280 14.91 16.24 -15.31
CA LEU A 280 15.41 17.61 -15.14
C LEU A 280 16.85 17.67 -14.58
N ASN A 281 17.73 16.89 -15.21
CA ASN A 281 19.13 16.69 -14.85
C ASN A 281 19.92 18.01 -14.66
N PRO A 282 20.83 18.07 -13.68
CA PRO A 282 21.59 19.28 -13.37
C PRO A 282 22.56 19.67 -14.49
N HIS A 283 22.70 20.98 -14.68
CA HIS A 283 23.61 21.64 -15.63
C HIS A 283 23.44 21.25 -17.11
N VAL A 284 22.31 20.66 -17.49
CA VAL A 284 21.95 20.39 -18.90
C VAL A 284 20.58 20.97 -19.21
N GLU A 285 20.43 21.52 -20.40
CA GLU A 285 19.15 22.09 -20.86
C GLU A 285 18.06 21.01 -20.95
N ARG A 286 16.87 21.34 -20.46
CA ARG A 286 15.69 20.46 -20.47
C ARG A 286 14.42 21.21 -20.83
N LEU A 287 13.50 20.52 -21.48
CA LEU A 287 12.18 21.03 -21.85
C LEU A 287 11.22 20.80 -20.69
N CYS A 288 10.50 21.84 -20.28
CA CYS A 288 9.54 21.76 -19.19
C CYS A 288 8.20 22.44 -19.55
N MET A 289 7.16 22.06 -18.81
CA MET A 289 5.89 22.76 -18.69
C MET A 289 5.86 23.41 -17.31
N VAL A 290 5.70 24.74 -17.28
CA VAL A 290 5.86 25.53 -16.06
C VAL A 290 4.50 25.96 -15.53
N CYS A 291 4.30 25.81 -14.23
CA CYS A 291 3.28 26.50 -13.45
C CYS A 291 3.96 27.65 -12.69
N ASP A 292 3.61 28.89 -13.03
CA ASP A 292 4.21 30.12 -12.49
C ASP A 292 3.13 30.84 -11.67
N MET A 293 3.29 30.87 -10.34
CA MET A 293 2.25 31.20 -9.37
C MET A 293 2.63 32.40 -8.48
N LEU A 294 1.68 33.30 -8.22
CA LEU A 294 1.83 34.39 -7.24
C LEU A 294 1.08 34.02 -5.96
N VAL A 295 1.81 33.62 -4.92
CA VAL A 295 1.28 33.23 -3.60
C VAL A 295 1.35 34.41 -2.62
N ASN A 296 0.26 34.72 -1.92
CA ASN A 296 0.23 35.83 -0.96
C ASN A 296 0.70 35.41 0.45
N ALA A 297 0.93 36.38 1.34
CA ALA A 297 1.39 36.17 2.73
C ALA A 297 0.48 35.28 3.63
N LYS A 298 -0.71 34.85 3.17
CA LYS A 298 -1.54 33.86 3.88
C LYS A 298 -1.39 32.43 3.37
N GLY A 299 -0.86 32.24 2.16
CA GLY A 299 -0.85 30.97 1.41
C GLY A 299 -1.83 30.92 0.23
N GLU A 300 -2.66 31.95 0.02
CA GLU A 300 -3.62 31.98 -1.09
C GLU A 300 -2.89 32.24 -2.42
N VAL A 301 -3.11 31.40 -3.45
CA VAL A 301 -2.66 31.69 -4.82
C VAL A 301 -3.54 32.80 -5.41
N HIS A 302 -2.93 33.94 -5.74
CA HIS A 302 -3.64 35.13 -6.21
C HIS A 302 -3.79 35.18 -7.74
N ALA A 303 -2.80 34.63 -8.45
CA ALA A 303 -2.78 34.46 -9.90
C ALA A 303 -1.78 33.36 -10.26
N TYR A 304 -1.97 32.72 -11.41
CA TYR A 304 -1.01 31.77 -11.98
C TYR A 304 -1.06 31.82 -13.51
N GLN A 305 -0.05 31.24 -14.16
CA GLN A 305 -0.02 31.00 -15.60
C GLN A 305 0.69 29.69 -15.93
N PHE A 306 0.38 29.11 -17.09
CA PHE A 306 1.03 27.92 -17.65
C PHE A 306 1.75 28.26 -18.95
N TYR A 307 2.98 27.77 -19.14
CA TYR A 307 3.71 27.91 -20.40
C TYR A 307 4.78 26.82 -20.61
N PRO A 308 5.07 26.44 -21.86
CA PRO A 308 6.24 25.62 -22.18
C PRO A 308 7.51 26.46 -22.08
N ALA A 309 8.54 25.91 -21.44
CA ALA A 309 9.84 26.55 -21.28
C ALA A 309 11.01 25.61 -21.62
N VAL A 310 12.20 26.20 -21.72
CA VAL A 310 13.49 25.51 -21.59
C VAL A 310 14.17 26.01 -20.32
N MET A 311 14.73 25.10 -19.54
CA MET A 311 15.40 25.39 -18.26
C MET A 311 16.75 24.68 -18.17
N LEU A 312 17.58 25.10 -17.23
CA LEU A 312 18.81 24.41 -16.85
C LEU A 312 18.84 24.32 -15.33
N SER A 313 18.75 23.11 -14.78
CA SER A 313 18.73 22.90 -13.33
C SER A 313 20.10 23.26 -12.73
N GLN A 314 20.14 24.18 -11.77
CA GLN A 314 21.40 24.65 -11.17
C GLN A 314 21.93 23.73 -10.07
N ALA A 315 21.10 22.81 -9.57
CA ALA A 315 21.52 21.70 -8.72
C ALA A 315 20.46 20.59 -8.68
N ARG A 316 20.95 19.35 -8.59
CA ARG A 316 20.20 18.22 -8.03
C ARG A 316 20.59 18.14 -6.56
N LEU A 317 19.64 18.36 -5.67
CA LEU A 317 19.81 18.27 -4.21
C LEU A 317 19.08 17.04 -3.67
N THR A 318 19.35 16.62 -2.43
CA THR A 318 18.50 15.62 -1.75
C THR A 318 17.63 16.23 -0.66
N TYR A 319 16.55 15.53 -0.30
CA TYR A 319 15.72 15.91 0.85
C TYR A 319 16.51 16.04 2.16
N ASN A 320 17.60 15.29 2.32
CA ASN A 320 18.45 15.34 3.51
C ASN A 320 19.42 16.52 3.47
N GLU A 321 20.03 16.79 2.30
CA GLU A 321 20.86 17.97 2.06
C GLU A 321 20.08 19.27 2.30
N VAL A 322 18.86 19.39 1.75
CA VAL A 322 18.03 20.59 1.92
C VAL A 322 17.52 20.73 3.36
N ALA A 323 17.19 19.63 4.05
CA ALA A 323 16.82 19.70 5.45
C ALA A 323 17.99 20.14 6.36
N ALA A 324 19.22 19.71 6.06
CA ALA A 324 20.42 20.18 6.75
C ALA A 324 20.68 21.68 6.51
N ILE A 325 20.57 22.14 5.25
CA ILE A 325 20.72 23.56 4.86
C ILE A 325 19.69 24.45 5.57
N LEU A 326 18.42 24.03 5.61
CA LEU A 326 17.35 24.78 6.28
C LEU A 326 17.48 24.74 7.82
N GLY A 327 18.00 23.64 8.39
CA GLY A 327 18.29 23.53 9.81
C GLY A 327 19.51 24.36 10.26
N ASN A 328 20.51 24.52 9.39
CA ASN A 328 21.70 25.32 9.65
C ASN A 328 22.23 25.99 8.37
N THR A 329 21.77 27.22 8.10
CA THR A 329 22.17 28.04 6.95
C THR A 329 23.64 28.49 6.96
N ARG A 330 24.41 28.12 7.98
CA ARG A 330 25.86 28.32 8.09
C ARG A 330 26.65 27.01 8.17
N GLY A 331 25.98 25.87 8.09
CA GLY A 331 26.56 24.52 8.09
C GLY A 331 27.39 24.22 6.83
N PRO A 332 28.14 23.11 6.83
CA PRO A 332 29.02 22.77 5.71
C PRO A 332 28.26 22.56 4.39
N GLU A 333 27.03 22.04 4.41
CA GLU A 333 26.16 21.88 3.25
C GLU A 333 25.75 23.25 2.69
N ALA A 334 25.31 24.16 3.56
CA ALA A 334 24.94 25.52 3.19
C ALA A 334 26.13 26.32 2.63
N GLN A 335 27.35 26.05 3.14
CA GLN A 335 28.57 26.66 2.63
C GLN A 335 29.00 26.11 1.25
N GLN A 336 28.56 24.91 0.86
CA GLN A 336 28.75 24.35 -0.49
C GLN A 336 27.70 24.84 -1.49
N ARG A 337 26.54 25.33 -1.02
CA ARG A 337 25.39 25.75 -1.86
C ARG A 337 25.04 27.24 -1.74
N LYS A 338 26.00 28.09 -1.37
CA LYS A 338 25.78 29.50 -0.96
C LYS A 338 24.82 30.29 -1.84
N ASP A 339 24.94 30.16 -3.16
CA ASP A 339 24.14 30.93 -4.13
C ASP A 339 22.68 30.44 -4.23
N ILE A 340 22.42 29.20 -3.81
CA ILE A 340 21.11 28.53 -3.81
C ILE A 340 20.40 28.66 -2.45
N VAL A 341 21.14 28.82 -1.35
CA VAL A 341 20.57 28.99 0.01
C VAL A 341 19.48 30.09 0.10
N PRO A 342 19.62 31.28 -0.53
CA PRO A 342 18.56 32.30 -0.52
C PRO A 342 17.24 31.79 -1.10
N HIS A 343 17.28 31.04 -2.20
CA HIS A 343 16.08 30.50 -2.86
C HIS A 343 15.45 29.35 -2.07
N LEU A 344 16.25 28.50 -1.43
CA LEU A 344 15.75 27.48 -0.49
C LEU A 344 15.03 28.12 0.71
N LEU A 345 15.51 29.26 1.21
CA LEU A 345 14.81 30.00 2.26
C LEU A 345 13.49 30.60 1.79
N GLN A 346 13.39 31.08 0.54
CA GLN A 346 12.12 31.55 -0.03
C GLN A 346 11.14 30.40 -0.29
N LEU A 347 11.62 29.24 -0.73
CA LEU A 347 10.83 28.00 -0.82
C LEU A 347 10.29 27.58 0.56
N HIS A 348 11.10 27.70 1.61
CA HIS A 348 10.66 27.43 2.97
C HIS A 348 9.64 28.46 3.50
N GLU A 349 9.79 29.75 3.21
CA GLU A 349 8.81 30.77 3.58
C GLU A 349 7.45 30.56 2.90
N VAL A 350 7.41 30.28 1.58
CA VAL A 350 6.14 30.04 0.88
C VAL A 350 5.49 28.73 1.32
N TYR A 351 6.27 27.69 1.61
CA TYR A 351 5.79 26.46 2.26
C TYR A 351 5.08 26.74 3.60
N GLN A 352 5.64 27.58 4.47
CA GLN A 352 4.98 27.93 5.74
C GLN A 352 3.63 28.65 5.52
N ALA A 353 3.51 29.45 4.45
CA ALA A 353 2.27 30.10 4.09
C ALA A 353 1.24 29.08 3.54
N LEU A 354 1.64 28.23 2.60
CA LEU A 354 0.80 27.18 2.02
C LEU A 354 0.28 26.20 3.08
N LEU A 355 1.16 25.69 3.96
CA LEU A 355 0.78 24.77 5.04
C LEU A 355 -0.25 25.41 6.00
N LYS A 356 -0.14 26.72 6.26
CA LYS A 356 -1.10 27.46 7.10
C LYS A 356 -2.47 27.59 6.41
N GLU A 357 -2.50 27.82 5.11
CA GLU A 357 -3.73 27.83 4.31
C GLU A 357 -4.35 26.41 4.24
N ARG A 358 -3.56 25.36 3.95
CA ARG A 358 -3.98 23.94 4.03
C ARG A 358 -4.61 23.59 5.38
N GLY A 359 -4.02 24.04 6.48
CA GLY A 359 -4.60 23.92 7.82
C GLY A 359 -5.94 24.65 7.96
N THR A 360 -6.00 25.91 7.52
CA THR A 360 -7.21 26.77 7.58
C THR A 360 -8.38 26.21 6.75
N ARG A 361 -8.08 25.57 5.61
CA ARG A 361 -9.04 24.92 4.72
C ARG A 361 -9.65 23.63 5.29
N GLY A 362 -9.12 23.12 6.40
CA GLY A 362 -9.62 21.89 7.03
C GLY A 362 -9.06 20.61 6.41
N ALA A 363 -7.96 20.66 5.67
CA ALA A 363 -7.32 19.46 5.13
C ALA A 363 -6.82 18.54 6.26
N VAL A 364 -6.84 17.23 6.02
CA VAL A 364 -6.47 16.22 7.01
C VAL A 364 -5.07 15.70 6.69
N ASP A 365 -4.20 15.66 7.70
CA ASP A 365 -2.85 15.06 7.61
C ASP A 365 -2.73 14.02 8.74
N PHE A 366 -2.39 12.78 8.38
CA PHE A 366 -2.18 11.69 9.33
C PHE A 366 -0.73 11.23 9.20
N GLU A 367 0.04 11.31 10.28
CA GLU A 367 1.44 10.86 10.28
C GLU A 367 1.50 9.32 10.38
N THR A 368 1.46 8.65 9.22
CA THR A 368 1.71 7.22 9.07
C THR A 368 3.20 6.91 8.91
N THR A 369 3.72 5.96 9.69
CA THR A 369 5.12 5.51 9.56
C THR A 369 5.27 4.52 8.40
N GLU A 370 5.73 5.01 7.24
CA GLU A 370 6.23 4.14 6.16
C GLU A 370 7.56 3.47 6.53
N THR A 371 7.85 2.32 5.92
CA THR A 371 9.12 1.58 6.10
C THR A 371 9.97 1.57 4.85
N GLN A 372 11.28 1.65 5.03
CA GLN A 372 12.28 1.40 4.00
C GLN A 372 13.12 0.18 4.37
N ILE A 373 13.19 -0.78 3.45
CA ILE A 373 14.07 -1.94 3.54
C ILE A 373 15.44 -1.51 3.03
N VAL A 374 16.48 -1.66 3.86
CA VAL A 374 17.88 -1.41 3.51
C VAL A 374 18.57 -2.75 3.26
N CYS A 375 19.24 -2.87 2.11
CA CYS A 375 19.95 -4.08 1.72
C CYS A 375 21.46 -3.85 1.63
N ASP A 376 22.24 -4.92 1.81
CA ASP A 376 23.66 -4.95 1.48
C ASP A 376 23.92 -5.03 -0.04
N GLU A 377 25.19 -4.96 -0.44
CA GLU A 377 25.62 -5.03 -1.85
C GLU A 377 25.22 -6.36 -2.54
N VAL A 378 25.08 -7.44 -1.77
CA VAL A 378 24.66 -8.77 -2.25
C VAL A 378 23.13 -8.86 -2.40
N GLY A 379 22.40 -7.97 -1.72
CA GLY A 379 20.94 -7.88 -1.74
C GLY A 379 20.23 -8.47 -0.53
N ARG A 380 20.96 -8.88 0.51
CA ARG A 380 20.36 -9.32 1.78
C ARG A 380 19.83 -8.12 2.55
N ILE A 381 18.78 -8.31 3.33
CA ILE A 381 18.19 -7.24 4.14
C ILE A 381 19.08 -7.03 5.35
N GLU A 382 19.69 -5.84 5.47
CA GLU A 382 20.51 -5.46 6.62
C GLU A 382 19.61 -4.98 7.77
N LYS A 383 18.59 -4.18 7.45
CA LYS A 383 17.65 -3.58 8.40
C LYS A 383 16.39 -3.04 7.73
N ILE A 384 15.33 -2.89 8.51
CA ILE A 384 14.10 -2.19 8.12
C ILE A 384 13.98 -0.95 9.00
N ILE A 385 13.90 0.23 8.40
CA ILE A 385 13.90 1.53 9.09
C ILE A 385 12.65 2.36 8.76
N PRO A 386 12.18 3.23 9.66
CA PRO A 386 11.07 4.13 9.37
C PRO A 386 11.53 5.27 8.43
N ARG A 387 10.70 5.63 7.45
CA ARG A 387 10.95 6.81 6.60
C ARG A 387 10.61 8.11 7.32
N THR A 388 11.52 9.08 7.26
CA THR A 388 11.40 10.35 7.99
C THR A 388 10.99 11.50 7.06
N ARG A 389 9.68 11.81 7.01
CA ARG A 389 9.10 12.97 6.27
C ARG A 389 9.56 14.32 6.86
N ASN A 390 10.80 14.68 6.54
CA ASN A 390 11.48 15.89 7.00
C ASN A 390 10.93 17.17 6.33
N VAL A 391 11.49 18.33 6.68
CA VAL A 391 11.02 19.64 6.16
C VAL A 391 11.10 19.79 4.64
N ALA A 392 12.13 19.23 3.99
CA ALA A 392 12.31 19.36 2.54
C ALA A 392 11.24 18.59 1.74
N HIS A 393 10.84 17.40 2.23
CA HIS A 393 9.72 16.65 1.67
C HIS A 393 8.44 17.50 1.69
N ARG A 394 8.15 18.16 2.81
CA ARG A 394 6.94 19.00 2.98
C ARG A 394 6.98 20.26 2.12
N VAL A 395 8.17 20.84 1.87
CA VAL A 395 8.36 21.98 0.95
C VAL A 395 8.01 21.60 -0.49
N ILE A 396 8.49 20.46 -0.97
CA ILE A 396 8.15 19.94 -2.31
C ILE A 396 6.66 19.55 -2.37
N GLU A 397 6.14 18.85 -1.37
CA GLU A 397 4.74 18.42 -1.28
C GLU A 397 3.76 19.60 -1.46
N GLU A 398 3.87 20.67 -0.66
CA GLU A 398 3.00 21.85 -0.78
C GLU A 398 3.18 22.58 -2.13
N SER A 399 4.40 22.62 -2.67
CA SER A 399 4.67 23.24 -3.98
C SER A 399 3.98 22.46 -5.12
N MET A 400 4.02 21.13 -5.07
CA MET A 400 3.34 20.27 -6.03
C MET A 400 1.83 20.29 -5.86
N LEU A 401 1.31 20.34 -4.63
CA LEU A 401 -0.11 20.52 -4.35
C LEU A 401 -0.63 21.83 -4.98
N ALA A 402 0.08 22.95 -4.81
CA ALA A 402 -0.29 24.23 -5.41
C ALA A 402 -0.37 24.16 -6.95
N ALA A 403 0.65 23.58 -7.61
CA ALA A 403 0.66 23.42 -9.07
C ALA A 403 -0.44 22.46 -9.59
N ASN A 404 -0.72 21.38 -8.84
CA ASN A 404 -1.79 20.43 -9.13
C ASN A 404 -3.20 21.06 -9.04
N VAL A 405 -3.43 21.94 -8.06
CA VAL A 405 -4.69 22.71 -7.91
C VAL A 405 -4.83 23.74 -9.03
N CYS A 406 -3.79 24.51 -9.33
CA CYS A 406 -3.80 25.47 -10.44
C CYS A 406 -4.08 24.76 -11.79
N SER A 407 -3.56 23.55 -11.97
CA SER A 407 -3.83 22.72 -13.16
C SER A 407 -5.29 22.29 -13.26
N ALA A 408 -5.90 21.92 -12.14
CA ALA A 408 -7.31 21.52 -12.08
C ALA A 408 -8.25 22.70 -12.38
N ASP A 409 -7.97 23.87 -11.79
CA ASP A 409 -8.72 25.11 -12.03
C ASP A 409 -8.58 25.59 -13.48
N PHE A 410 -7.37 25.64 -14.04
CA PHE A 410 -7.12 26.05 -15.43
C PHE A 410 -7.92 25.20 -16.44
N ILE A 411 -7.96 23.88 -16.21
CA ILE A 411 -8.75 22.94 -17.01
C ILE A 411 -10.25 23.18 -16.82
N ALA A 412 -10.72 23.35 -15.57
CA ALA A 412 -12.13 23.61 -15.27
C ALA A 412 -12.64 24.91 -15.93
N GLN A 413 -11.88 26.01 -15.83
CA GLN A 413 -12.21 27.28 -16.46
C GLN A 413 -12.28 27.19 -18.00
N SER A 414 -11.36 26.44 -18.62
CA SER A 414 -11.37 26.18 -20.06
C SER A 414 -12.53 25.31 -20.55
N LYS A 415 -13.20 24.59 -19.62
CA LYS A 415 -14.23 23.56 -19.89
C LYS A 415 -13.73 22.39 -20.76
N HIS A 416 -12.42 22.14 -20.77
CA HIS A 416 -11.85 20.93 -21.35
C HIS A 416 -12.15 19.70 -20.49
N THR A 417 -12.21 18.53 -21.13
CA THR A 417 -12.22 17.25 -20.42
C THR A 417 -10.77 16.81 -20.21
N ALA A 418 -10.46 16.41 -18.97
CA ALA A 418 -9.21 15.80 -18.56
C ALA A 418 -9.54 14.76 -17.47
N LEU A 419 -8.54 14.10 -16.90
CA LEU A 419 -8.71 13.37 -15.64
C LEU A 419 -8.53 14.34 -14.47
N PHE A 420 -9.40 14.22 -13.47
CA PHE A 420 -9.24 14.74 -12.12
C PHE A 420 -8.84 13.60 -11.19
N ARG A 421 -8.12 13.93 -10.10
CA ARG A 421 -7.82 13.01 -9.01
C ARG A 421 -8.84 13.27 -7.91
N VAL A 422 -9.88 12.46 -7.87
CA VAL A 422 -11.02 12.63 -6.96
C VAL A 422 -10.86 11.74 -5.75
N HIS A 423 -11.23 12.26 -4.58
CA HIS A 423 -11.35 11.51 -3.33
C HIS A 423 -12.71 11.85 -2.74
N GLU A 424 -13.64 10.91 -2.83
CA GLU A 424 -15.03 11.06 -2.39
C GLU A 424 -15.17 11.00 -0.85
N SER A 425 -16.25 11.56 -0.32
CA SER A 425 -16.59 11.49 1.10
C SER A 425 -16.77 10.04 1.59
N PRO A 426 -16.55 9.77 2.90
CA PRO A 426 -16.96 8.53 3.55
C PRO A 426 -18.40 8.11 3.19
N THR A 427 -18.66 6.82 2.97
CA THR A 427 -20.04 6.33 2.72
C THR A 427 -20.83 6.30 4.03
N PRO A 428 -22.19 6.35 3.99
CA PRO A 428 -23.02 6.36 5.19
C PRO A 428 -22.70 5.24 6.18
N GLU A 429 -22.37 4.04 5.70
CA GLU A 429 -22.01 2.90 6.56
C GLU A 429 -20.68 3.13 7.30
N LYS A 430 -19.68 3.72 6.61
CA LYS A 430 -18.40 4.09 7.23
C LYS A 430 -18.58 5.24 8.23
N ILE A 431 -19.48 6.18 7.95
CA ILE A 431 -19.86 7.28 8.86
C ILE A 431 -20.52 6.71 10.13
N GLU A 432 -21.49 5.80 10.01
CA GLU A 432 -22.14 5.16 11.16
C GLU A 432 -21.14 4.35 12.01
N VAL A 433 -20.25 3.58 11.38
CA VAL A 433 -19.18 2.84 12.10
C VAL A 433 -18.27 3.81 12.85
N LEU A 434 -17.83 4.91 12.21
CA LEU A 434 -16.99 5.93 12.85
C LEU A 434 -17.70 6.59 14.04
N ARG A 435 -18.96 7.01 13.89
CA ARG A 435 -19.77 7.60 14.99
C ARG A 435 -19.90 6.66 16.19
N ASN A 436 -20.21 5.39 15.91
CA ASN A 436 -20.35 4.38 16.95
C ASN A 436 -19.02 4.13 17.69
N TYR A 437 -17.90 4.09 16.96
CA TYR A 437 -16.56 3.97 17.53
C TYR A 437 -16.19 5.18 18.41
N LEU A 438 -16.31 6.42 17.90
CA LEU A 438 -16.02 7.66 18.64
C LEU A 438 -16.80 7.71 19.96
N LYS A 439 -18.10 7.39 19.91
CA LYS A 439 -18.99 7.30 21.06
C LYS A 439 -18.59 6.18 22.04
N ALA A 440 -18.17 5.02 21.55
CA ALA A 440 -17.76 3.87 22.37
C ALA A 440 -16.44 4.08 23.13
N VAL A 441 -15.59 5.00 22.63
CA VAL A 441 -14.31 5.48 23.19
C VAL A 441 -14.48 6.74 24.06
N GLY A 442 -15.71 7.30 24.13
CA GLY A 442 -16.03 8.45 24.98
C GLY A 442 -15.56 9.78 24.41
N ILE A 443 -15.40 9.90 23.09
CA ILE A 443 -15.14 11.17 22.42
C ILE A 443 -16.47 11.92 22.28
N GLY A 444 -16.54 13.14 22.83
CA GLY A 444 -17.75 13.97 22.80
C GLY A 444 -18.05 14.65 21.46
N MET A 445 -17.24 14.37 20.43
CA MET A 445 -17.35 14.89 19.07
C MET A 445 -17.94 13.80 18.15
N THR A 446 -18.66 14.23 17.13
CA THR A 446 -19.25 13.36 16.10
C THR A 446 -19.03 13.99 14.72
N VAL A 447 -19.12 13.17 13.68
CA VAL A 447 -19.21 13.63 12.28
C VAL A 447 -20.67 13.76 11.84
N SER A 448 -20.96 14.75 11.00
CA SER A 448 -22.27 15.00 10.36
C SER A 448 -22.58 13.98 9.24
N ASP A 449 -23.76 14.04 8.62
CA ASP A 449 -24.22 13.06 7.61
C ASP A 449 -23.57 13.25 6.23
N ASP A 450 -23.13 14.47 5.94
CA ASP A 450 -22.27 14.82 4.80
C ASP A 450 -21.07 15.60 5.36
N PRO A 451 -20.05 14.88 5.90
CA PRO A 451 -19.06 15.47 6.78
C PRO A 451 -18.09 16.39 6.03
N ALA A 452 -17.80 17.56 6.59
CA ALA A 452 -16.70 18.37 6.08
C ALA A 452 -15.33 17.78 6.49
N PRO A 453 -14.27 17.89 5.65
CA PRO A 453 -12.91 17.48 6.04
C PRO A 453 -12.41 18.15 7.32
N SER A 454 -12.87 19.38 7.60
CA SER A 454 -12.59 20.11 8.84
C SER A 454 -13.14 19.42 10.09
N GLU A 455 -14.23 18.64 10.02
CA GLU A 455 -14.72 17.84 11.15
C GLU A 455 -13.72 16.73 11.50
N PHE A 456 -13.18 16.04 10.48
CA PHE A 456 -12.14 15.02 10.64
C PHE A 456 -10.85 15.64 11.20
N GLN A 457 -10.43 16.79 10.68
CA GLN A 457 -9.27 17.53 11.17
C GLN A 457 -9.44 17.93 12.65
N GLN A 458 -10.60 18.48 13.03
CA GLN A 458 -10.90 18.86 14.41
C GLN A 458 -10.84 17.66 15.37
N ILE A 459 -11.41 16.51 14.99
CA ILE A 459 -11.32 15.28 15.80
C ILE A 459 -9.86 14.82 15.92
N ALA A 460 -9.10 14.80 14.82
CA ALA A 460 -7.69 14.40 14.83
C ALA A 460 -6.84 15.31 15.74
N MET A 461 -7.04 16.63 15.68
CA MET A 461 -6.36 17.60 16.56
C MET A 461 -6.77 17.45 18.02
N ALA A 462 -8.07 17.38 18.32
CA ALA A 462 -8.60 17.28 19.69
C ALA A 462 -8.24 15.96 20.39
N THR A 463 -7.83 14.94 19.63
CA THR A 463 -7.46 13.61 20.15
C THR A 463 -5.95 13.34 20.14
N LYS A 464 -5.13 14.23 19.56
CA LYS A 464 -3.68 14.02 19.35
C LYS A 464 -2.91 13.62 20.61
N GLU A 465 -3.19 14.27 21.74
CA GLU A 465 -2.47 14.05 23.01
C GLU A 465 -3.05 12.91 23.86
N ARG A 466 -4.00 12.11 23.32
CA ARG A 466 -4.59 10.97 24.04
C ARG A 466 -3.74 9.69 23.88
N PRO A 467 -3.72 8.78 24.88
CA PRO A 467 -3.05 7.48 24.76
C PRO A 467 -3.55 6.59 23.61
N ASP A 468 -4.77 6.82 23.12
CA ASP A 468 -5.43 6.10 22.03
C ASP A 468 -5.44 6.88 20.70
N ALA A 469 -4.70 7.99 20.58
CA ALA A 469 -4.66 8.84 19.39
C ALA A 469 -4.41 8.08 18.08
N GLN A 470 -3.43 7.16 18.08
CA GLN A 470 -3.11 6.33 16.91
C GLN A 470 -4.28 5.44 16.48
N GLN A 471 -5.07 4.91 17.41
CA GLN A 471 -6.26 4.14 17.08
C GLN A 471 -7.34 5.03 16.46
N ILE A 472 -7.57 6.21 17.05
CA ILE A 472 -8.57 7.17 16.57
C ILE A 472 -8.22 7.66 15.16
N HIS A 473 -6.96 8.04 14.92
CA HIS A 473 -6.46 8.45 13.60
C HIS A 473 -6.55 7.30 12.58
N SER A 474 -6.23 6.06 12.99
CA SER A 474 -6.42 4.88 12.14
C SER A 474 -7.88 4.65 11.75
N MET A 475 -8.83 4.87 12.67
CA MET A 475 -10.27 4.70 12.39
C MET A 475 -10.82 5.84 11.53
N LEU A 476 -10.33 7.06 11.69
CA LEU A 476 -10.63 8.19 10.78
C LEU A 476 -10.11 7.90 9.36
N LEU A 477 -8.87 7.42 9.22
CA LEU A 477 -8.29 7.07 7.91
C LEU A 477 -9.05 5.91 7.24
N ARG A 478 -9.39 4.85 8.00
CA ARG A 478 -10.14 3.69 7.49
C ARG A 478 -11.58 4.02 7.06
N SER A 479 -12.17 5.12 7.55
CA SER A 479 -13.51 5.55 7.12
C SER A 479 -13.52 6.39 5.84
N MET A 480 -12.36 6.86 5.36
CA MET A 480 -12.23 7.55 4.08
C MET A 480 -12.37 6.58 2.88
N GLN A 481 -12.45 7.12 1.66
CA GLN A 481 -12.41 6.33 0.43
C GLN A 481 -10.99 6.21 -0.14
N GLN A 482 -10.83 5.37 -1.16
CA GLN A 482 -9.66 5.42 -2.02
C GLN A 482 -9.84 6.52 -3.07
N ALA A 483 -8.78 7.27 -3.35
CA ALA A 483 -8.80 8.26 -4.43
C ALA A 483 -8.67 7.58 -5.80
N ILE A 484 -9.30 8.16 -6.84
CA ILE A 484 -9.38 7.59 -8.20
C ILE A 484 -9.16 8.67 -9.28
N TYR A 485 -8.85 8.24 -10.50
CA TYR A 485 -8.84 9.10 -11.68
C TYR A 485 -10.17 9.03 -12.42
N THR A 486 -10.80 10.19 -12.67
CA THR A 486 -12.11 10.28 -13.33
C THR A 486 -12.26 11.64 -14.04
N PRO A 487 -12.96 11.72 -15.19
CA PRO A 487 -13.23 13.01 -15.84
C PRO A 487 -14.34 13.85 -15.18
N MET A 488 -15.00 13.32 -14.16
CA MET A 488 -15.98 14.03 -13.36
C MET A 488 -15.28 14.60 -12.13
N ASN A 489 -15.14 15.93 -12.03
CA ASN A 489 -14.63 16.52 -10.79
C ASN A 489 -15.64 16.33 -9.64
N GLY A 490 -15.18 15.73 -8.55
CA GLY A 490 -15.91 15.55 -7.30
C GLY A 490 -15.14 16.07 -6.07
N GLY A 491 -14.10 16.89 -6.28
CA GLY A 491 -13.20 17.34 -5.22
C GLY A 491 -12.28 16.25 -4.67
N HIS A 492 -11.53 16.60 -3.63
CA HIS A 492 -10.59 15.69 -2.98
C HIS A 492 -10.64 15.81 -1.44
N PHE A 493 -11.53 15.02 -0.83
CA PHE A 493 -11.89 15.05 0.60
C PHE A 493 -10.71 15.26 1.54
N GLY A 494 -9.73 14.34 1.57
CA GLY A 494 -8.60 14.40 2.50
C GLY A 494 -7.70 15.65 2.37
N LEU A 495 -7.69 16.30 1.20
CA LEU A 495 -6.92 17.53 0.95
C LEU A 495 -7.79 18.80 1.03
N ALA A 496 -9.10 18.65 1.25
CA ALA A 496 -10.09 19.72 1.26
C ALA A 496 -10.08 20.63 0.02
N TYR A 497 -9.84 20.08 -1.18
CA TYR A 497 -9.89 20.83 -2.44
C TYR A 497 -11.18 20.58 -3.21
N GLU A 498 -11.79 21.64 -3.78
CA GLU A 498 -12.96 21.54 -4.67
C GLU A 498 -12.61 20.94 -6.04
N ALA A 499 -11.37 21.11 -6.51
CA ALA A 499 -10.85 20.53 -7.74
C ALA A 499 -9.37 20.17 -7.54
N TYR A 500 -8.97 18.98 -7.99
CA TYR A 500 -7.60 18.51 -7.89
C TYR A 500 -7.27 17.55 -9.04
N THR A 501 -6.06 17.63 -9.59
CA THR A 501 -5.55 16.70 -10.60
C THR A 501 -4.05 16.54 -10.46
N HIS A 502 -3.50 15.44 -10.98
CA HIS A 502 -2.06 15.22 -11.03
C HIS A 502 -1.48 15.77 -12.34
N PHE A 503 -0.55 16.72 -12.20
CA PHE A 503 0.20 17.39 -13.27
C PHE A 503 1.71 17.20 -13.12
N THR A 504 2.18 17.00 -11.88
CA THR A 504 3.59 17.15 -11.49
C THR A 504 4.45 15.90 -11.61
N SER A 505 3.99 14.80 -12.22
CA SER A 505 4.83 13.60 -12.41
C SER A 505 4.58 12.79 -13.70
N PRO A 506 4.67 13.42 -14.90
CA PRO A 506 4.39 12.77 -16.18
C PRO A 506 5.43 11.73 -16.63
N ILE A 507 6.61 11.64 -16.02
CA ILE A 507 7.58 10.57 -16.34
C ILE A 507 7.06 9.21 -15.85
N ARG A 508 6.32 9.22 -14.73
CA ARG A 508 5.90 8.02 -13.99
C ARG A 508 4.39 7.85 -13.82
N ARG A 509 3.57 8.80 -14.29
CA ARG A 509 2.09 8.73 -14.27
C ARG A 509 1.49 9.16 -15.60
N TYR A 510 0.68 8.30 -16.23
CA TYR A 510 -0.01 8.60 -17.49
C TYR A 510 -1.14 9.64 -17.37
N PRO A 511 -1.88 9.75 -16.25
CA PRO A 511 -2.82 10.86 -16.02
C PRO A 511 -2.17 12.24 -16.18
N ASP A 512 -0.97 12.44 -15.61
CA ASP A 512 -0.21 13.68 -15.73
C ASP A 512 0.20 13.97 -17.17
N LEU A 513 0.63 12.95 -17.92
CA LEU A 513 0.92 13.07 -19.36
C LEU A 513 -0.32 13.51 -20.16
N LEU A 514 -1.52 13.02 -19.82
CA LEU A 514 -2.77 13.50 -20.40
C LEU A 514 -3.10 14.94 -19.99
N VAL A 515 -2.87 15.31 -18.72
CA VAL A 515 -3.08 16.68 -18.23
C VAL A 515 -2.16 17.68 -18.93
N HIS A 516 -0.88 17.35 -19.14
CA HIS A 516 0.07 18.14 -19.95
C HIS A 516 -0.44 18.35 -21.39
N ARG A 517 -0.96 17.29 -22.04
CA ARG A 517 -1.55 17.39 -23.39
C ARG A 517 -2.78 18.30 -23.42
N VAL A 518 -3.65 18.24 -22.42
CA VAL A 518 -4.81 19.13 -22.29
C VAL A 518 -4.37 20.58 -22.09
N ILE A 519 -3.44 20.85 -21.17
CA ILE A 519 -2.90 22.20 -20.92
C ILE A 519 -2.27 22.78 -22.19
N LYS A 520 -1.42 22.01 -22.91
CA LYS A 520 -0.86 22.42 -24.20
C LYS A 520 -1.93 22.76 -25.24
N ALA A 521 -3.05 22.04 -25.28
CA ALA A 521 -4.14 22.32 -26.20
C ALA A 521 -4.88 23.62 -25.82
N ILE A 522 -5.17 23.84 -24.53
CA ILE A 522 -5.75 25.11 -24.02
C ILE A 522 -4.87 26.30 -24.43
N LEU A 523 -3.55 26.21 -24.21
CA LEU A 523 -2.58 27.25 -24.57
C LEU A 523 -2.55 27.51 -26.09
N LYS A 524 -2.67 26.45 -26.91
CA LYS A 524 -2.80 26.54 -28.38
C LYS A 524 -4.20 26.95 -28.86
N LYS A 525 -5.17 27.16 -27.95
CA LYS A 525 -6.59 27.43 -28.24
C LYS A 525 -7.26 26.34 -29.10
N THR A 526 -6.81 25.09 -28.95
CA THR A 526 -7.38 23.91 -29.61
C THR A 526 -7.96 22.96 -28.55
N LYS A 527 -8.96 22.15 -28.91
CA LYS A 527 -9.44 21.10 -28.00
C LYS A 527 -8.56 19.85 -28.17
N TYR A 528 -7.97 19.36 -27.09
CA TYR A 528 -7.38 18.01 -27.08
C TYR A 528 -8.50 16.98 -27.22
N GLN A 529 -8.32 16.02 -28.12
CA GLN A 529 -9.18 14.85 -28.25
C GLN A 529 -8.37 13.65 -27.77
N LEU A 530 -8.93 12.87 -26.84
CA LEU A 530 -8.35 11.59 -26.48
C LEU A 530 -8.46 10.67 -27.71
N PRO A 531 -7.38 10.00 -28.15
CA PRO A 531 -7.47 9.09 -29.28
C PRO A 531 -8.36 7.89 -28.91
N VAL A 532 -8.69 7.06 -29.90
CA VAL A 532 -9.19 5.71 -29.62
C VAL A 532 -8.03 4.88 -29.08
N LEU A 533 -7.77 5.03 -27.79
CA LEU A 533 -6.83 4.19 -27.04
C LEU A 533 -7.27 2.72 -27.18
N PRO A 534 -6.33 1.76 -27.23
CA PRO A 534 -6.69 0.34 -27.24
C PRO A 534 -7.53 0.06 -25.99
N THR A 535 -8.76 -0.42 -26.17
CA THR A 535 -9.66 -0.65 -25.04
C THR A 535 -9.00 -1.63 -24.06
N PRO A 536 -8.88 -1.28 -22.76
CA PRO A 536 -8.68 -2.29 -21.73
C PRO A 536 -9.78 -3.36 -21.92
N GLY A 537 -9.41 -4.63 -21.79
CA GLY A 537 -10.15 -5.79 -22.33
C GLY A 537 -11.67 -5.72 -22.14
N GLU A 538 -12.44 -6.31 -23.07
CA GLU A 538 -13.86 -5.99 -23.33
C GLU A 538 -14.80 -5.83 -22.12
N ALA A 539 -14.49 -6.46 -20.97
CA ALA A 539 -15.13 -6.20 -19.69
C ALA A 539 -15.17 -4.70 -19.33
N GLN A 540 -14.05 -3.97 -19.40
CA GLN A 540 -13.99 -2.52 -19.14
C GLN A 540 -14.78 -1.72 -20.19
N ALA A 541 -14.76 -2.16 -21.46
CA ALA A 541 -15.56 -1.56 -22.53
C ALA A 541 -17.08 -1.72 -22.34
N LYS A 542 -17.50 -2.73 -21.55
CA LYS A 542 -18.89 -2.92 -21.11
C LYS A 542 -19.17 -2.18 -19.79
N LEU A 543 -18.18 -2.04 -18.90
CA LEU A 543 -18.28 -1.30 -17.65
C LEU A 543 -18.49 0.22 -17.88
N SER A 544 -17.75 0.84 -18.81
CA SER A 544 -17.94 2.26 -19.17
C SER A 544 -19.33 2.53 -19.74
N LYS A 545 -19.84 1.64 -20.61
CA LYS A 545 -21.22 1.67 -21.11
C LYS A 545 -22.29 1.49 -20.01
N ARG A 546 -21.93 0.90 -18.85
CA ARG A 546 -22.86 0.62 -17.74
C ARG A 546 -22.82 1.67 -16.62
N LEU A 547 -21.69 2.35 -16.40
CA LEU A 547 -21.66 3.54 -15.55
C LEU A 547 -22.59 4.63 -16.09
N ALA A 548 -22.65 4.80 -17.41
CA ALA A 548 -23.62 5.67 -18.08
C ALA A 548 -25.10 5.21 -17.96
N ALA A 549 -25.38 4.02 -17.42
CA ALA A 549 -26.71 3.45 -17.25
C ALA A 549 -27.15 3.29 -15.78
N ARG A 550 -26.27 3.59 -14.82
CA ARG A 550 -26.53 3.47 -13.37
C ARG A 550 -27.06 4.74 -12.70
N VAL A 551 -27.22 5.83 -13.45
CA VAL A 551 -27.86 7.05 -12.95
C VAL A 551 -29.37 6.82 -12.81
N LYS A 552 -29.83 6.73 -11.56
CA LYS A 552 -31.25 6.75 -11.15
C LYS A 552 -31.97 7.88 -11.89
N GLU A 553 -33.15 7.61 -12.47
CA GLU A 553 -33.85 8.58 -13.35
C GLU A 553 -33.92 9.97 -12.72
N PRO A 554 -33.21 10.98 -13.29
CA PRO A 554 -33.38 12.36 -12.88
C PRO A 554 -34.73 12.86 -13.38
N THR A 555 -35.27 13.88 -12.71
CA THR A 555 -36.49 14.58 -13.16
C THR A 555 -36.33 15.29 -14.51
N GLU A 556 -35.10 15.41 -15.01
CA GLU A 556 -34.77 15.81 -16.37
C GLU A 556 -34.08 14.65 -17.12
N LYS A 557 -34.38 14.49 -18.42
CA LYS A 557 -33.78 13.43 -19.24
C LYS A 557 -32.25 13.60 -19.31
N PRO A 558 -31.43 12.64 -18.87
CA PRO A 558 -29.99 12.77 -18.93
C PRO A 558 -29.53 12.82 -20.38
N LYS A 559 -28.73 13.83 -20.73
CA LYS A 559 -28.05 13.91 -22.02
C LYS A 559 -27.14 12.69 -22.14
N LYS A 560 -27.28 11.89 -23.22
CA LYS A 560 -26.40 10.74 -23.46
C LYS A 560 -24.95 11.19 -23.42
N ALA A 561 -24.12 10.49 -22.64
CA ALA A 561 -22.68 10.74 -22.58
C ALA A 561 -22.07 10.65 -23.98
N SER A 562 -21.22 11.63 -24.32
CA SER A 562 -20.51 11.63 -25.60
C SER A 562 -19.44 10.52 -25.63
N ALA A 563 -19.07 10.09 -26.85
CA ALA A 563 -18.01 9.09 -27.02
C ALA A 563 -16.66 9.54 -26.41
N ASP A 564 -16.38 10.83 -26.48
CA ASP A 564 -15.25 11.51 -25.83
C ASP A 564 -15.27 11.31 -24.30
N GLN A 565 -16.39 11.65 -23.64
CA GLN A 565 -16.55 11.43 -22.19
C GLN A 565 -16.41 9.96 -21.77
N LEU A 566 -16.93 9.02 -22.58
CA LEU A 566 -16.79 7.58 -22.33
C LEU A 566 -15.34 7.10 -22.48
N ALA A 567 -14.58 7.66 -23.43
CA ALA A 567 -13.15 7.36 -23.59
C ALA A 567 -12.32 7.87 -22.40
N TRP A 568 -12.57 9.10 -21.93
CA TRP A 568 -11.95 9.63 -20.71
C TRP A 568 -12.31 8.81 -19.46
N GLN A 569 -13.57 8.35 -19.34
CA GLN A 569 -13.98 7.50 -18.22
C GLN A 569 -13.27 6.15 -18.25
N ALA A 570 -13.11 5.54 -19.43
CA ALA A 570 -12.33 4.31 -19.59
C ALA A 570 -10.84 4.52 -19.23
N ALA A 571 -10.24 5.63 -19.66
CA ALA A 571 -8.84 5.96 -19.31
C ALA A 571 -8.65 6.18 -17.79
N GLY A 572 -9.60 6.85 -17.12
CA GLY A 572 -9.57 7.04 -15.66
C GLY A 572 -9.68 5.72 -14.89
N LEU A 573 -10.60 4.84 -15.30
CA LEU A 573 -10.75 3.49 -14.76
C LEU A 573 -9.47 2.66 -14.93
N HIS A 574 -8.86 2.70 -16.12
CA HIS A 574 -7.61 2.00 -16.45
C HIS A 574 -6.44 2.47 -15.58
N CYS A 575 -6.20 3.79 -15.51
CA CYS A 575 -5.13 4.35 -14.69
C CYS A 575 -5.32 4.01 -13.20
N SER A 576 -6.56 4.07 -12.70
CA SER A 576 -6.88 3.73 -11.30
C SER A 576 -6.74 2.23 -11.01
N ALA A 577 -6.99 1.36 -11.98
CA ALA A 577 -6.78 -0.09 -11.84
C ALA A 577 -5.28 -0.44 -11.85
N ASN A 578 -4.50 0.19 -12.74
CA ASN A 578 -3.06 -0.01 -12.84
C ASN A 578 -2.29 0.54 -11.63
N GLU A 579 -2.75 1.66 -11.06
CA GLU A 579 -2.28 2.18 -9.78
C GLU A 579 -2.45 1.15 -8.66
N ARG A 580 -3.66 0.58 -8.48
CA ARG A 580 -3.90 -0.48 -7.49
C ARG A 580 -3.06 -1.74 -7.77
N ARG A 581 -2.91 -2.15 -9.03
CA ARG A 581 -2.05 -3.27 -9.46
C ARG A 581 -0.59 -3.06 -9.05
N ALA A 582 -0.06 -1.85 -9.21
CA ALA A 582 1.30 -1.47 -8.80
C ALA A 582 1.45 -1.49 -7.28
N ASP A 583 0.48 -0.92 -6.57
CA ASP A 583 0.36 -0.90 -5.11
C ASP A 583 0.34 -2.32 -4.50
N GLU A 584 -0.50 -3.20 -5.03
CA GLU A 584 -0.63 -4.59 -4.58
C GLU A 584 0.64 -5.39 -4.84
N ALA A 585 1.23 -5.30 -6.04
CA ALA A 585 2.49 -5.99 -6.36
C ALA A 585 3.65 -5.51 -5.46
N SER A 586 3.74 -4.20 -5.19
CA SER A 586 4.80 -3.63 -4.36
C SER A 586 4.69 -4.10 -2.91
N ARG A 587 3.47 -4.09 -2.34
CA ARG A 587 3.18 -4.63 -1.00
C ARG A 587 3.43 -6.13 -0.89
N ASP A 588 3.14 -6.89 -1.94
CA ASP A 588 3.35 -8.34 -1.99
C ASP A 588 4.83 -8.74 -1.98
N VAL A 589 5.70 -7.91 -2.57
CA VAL A 589 7.16 -8.01 -2.46
C VAL A 589 7.64 -7.58 -1.08
N GLU A 590 7.16 -6.43 -0.57
CA GLU A 590 7.56 -5.92 0.75
C GLU A 590 7.21 -6.91 1.87
N ALA A 591 6.02 -7.52 1.81
CA ALA A 591 5.57 -8.54 2.76
C ALA A 591 6.44 -9.82 2.69
N TRP A 592 6.83 -10.27 1.49
CA TRP A 592 7.73 -11.42 1.33
C TRP A 592 9.13 -11.13 1.89
N LEU A 593 9.69 -9.94 1.61
CA LEU A 593 10.97 -9.49 2.14
C LEU A 593 10.94 -9.39 3.67
N LYS A 594 9.87 -8.82 4.24
CA LYS A 594 9.63 -8.80 5.69
C LYS A 594 9.56 -10.21 6.29
N CYS A 595 8.94 -11.17 5.62
CA CYS A 595 8.96 -12.57 6.05
C CYS A 595 10.36 -13.21 5.92
N LYS A 596 11.08 -12.98 4.82
CA LYS A 596 12.45 -13.51 4.60
C LYS A 596 13.44 -13.00 5.67
N TYR A 597 13.29 -11.75 6.10
CA TYR A 597 14.02 -11.16 7.23
C TYR A 597 13.63 -11.79 8.57
N MET A 598 12.33 -11.84 8.90
CA MET A 598 11.86 -12.44 10.17
C MET A 598 12.12 -13.94 10.31
N ARG A 599 12.42 -14.66 9.21
CA ARG A 599 12.88 -16.07 9.23
C ARG A 599 14.17 -16.26 10.04
N GLU A 600 15.03 -15.24 10.10
CA GLU A 600 16.30 -15.29 10.84
C GLU A 600 16.11 -14.98 12.34
N HIS A 601 14.97 -14.38 12.71
CA HIS A 601 14.57 -14.03 14.09
C HIS A 601 13.57 -15.02 14.71
N LEU A 602 13.47 -16.24 14.18
CA LEU A 602 12.48 -17.23 14.65
C LEU A 602 12.82 -17.73 16.07
N GLY A 603 11.86 -17.59 16.99
CA GLY A 603 12.02 -17.88 18.42
C GLY A 603 12.45 -16.68 19.28
N GLU A 604 12.79 -15.53 18.67
CA GLU A 604 13.12 -14.31 19.42
C GLU A 604 11.87 -13.57 19.93
N GLU A 605 12.05 -12.76 20.97
CA GLU A 605 11.00 -11.97 21.61
C GLU A 605 11.10 -10.48 21.29
N PHE A 606 9.97 -9.87 20.96
CA PHE A 606 9.87 -8.46 20.60
C PHE A 606 8.76 -7.74 21.36
N GLY A 607 8.96 -6.45 21.61
CA GLY A 607 7.87 -5.53 21.92
C GLY A 607 7.10 -5.18 20.64
N GLY A 608 5.78 -5.04 20.74
CA GLY A 608 4.95 -4.58 19.63
C GLY A 608 3.62 -3.99 20.08
N VAL A 609 2.88 -3.45 19.11
CA VAL A 609 1.60 -2.76 19.31
C VAL A 609 0.52 -3.37 18.44
N VAL A 610 -0.67 -3.61 18.99
CA VAL A 610 -1.82 -4.13 18.22
C VAL A 610 -2.26 -3.10 17.17
N THR A 611 -2.24 -3.49 15.89
CA THR A 611 -2.61 -2.67 14.72
C THR A 611 -3.99 -3.01 14.15
N ALA A 612 -4.47 -4.22 14.38
CA ALA A 612 -5.85 -4.62 14.09
C ALA A 612 -6.31 -5.75 15.03
N ALA A 613 -7.61 -5.77 15.34
CA ALA A 613 -8.26 -6.89 16.01
C ALA A 613 -9.31 -7.51 15.08
N THR A 614 -9.48 -8.82 15.17
CA THR A 614 -10.43 -9.60 14.36
C THR A 614 -11.14 -10.64 15.24
N SER A 615 -12.11 -11.37 14.69
CA SER A 615 -12.75 -12.50 15.38
C SER A 615 -11.84 -13.72 15.61
N PHE A 616 -10.67 -13.78 14.97
CA PHE A 616 -9.76 -14.94 15.03
C PHE A 616 -8.37 -14.62 15.62
N GLY A 617 -8.12 -13.37 16.05
CA GLY A 617 -6.84 -12.96 16.63
C GLY A 617 -6.59 -11.45 16.53
N VAL A 618 -5.41 -11.03 16.95
CA VAL A 618 -4.91 -9.65 16.80
C VAL A 618 -3.66 -9.62 15.93
N PHE A 619 -3.57 -8.62 15.07
CA PHE A 619 -2.34 -8.27 14.37
C PHE A 619 -1.52 -7.33 15.24
N VAL A 620 -0.22 -7.58 15.33
CA VAL A 620 0.75 -6.84 16.14
C VAL A 620 1.88 -6.39 15.23
N THR A 621 2.26 -5.12 15.28
CA THR A 621 3.46 -4.61 14.61
C THR A 621 4.59 -4.44 15.61
N LEU A 622 5.77 -4.97 15.27
CA LEU A 622 6.94 -4.97 16.15
C LEU A 622 7.61 -3.59 16.21
N ASP A 623 7.91 -3.13 17.44
CA ASP A 623 8.39 -1.77 17.72
C ASP A 623 9.71 -1.41 17.02
N ALA A 624 10.64 -2.37 16.91
CA ALA A 624 11.98 -2.15 16.37
C ALA A 624 12.12 -2.51 14.87
N MET A 625 11.24 -3.39 14.37
CA MET A 625 11.36 -3.98 13.02
C MET A 625 10.28 -3.46 12.05
N TYR A 626 9.19 -2.88 12.56
CA TYR A 626 8.05 -2.41 11.77
C TYR A 626 7.45 -3.49 10.85
N VAL A 627 7.48 -4.75 11.33
CA VAL A 627 6.86 -5.92 10.70
C VAL A 627 5.59 -6.29 11.46
N GLU A 628 4.52 -6.58 10.73
CA GLU A 628 3.24 -7.03 11.27
C GLU A 628 3.14 -8.57 11.27
N GLY A 629 2.55 -9.15 12.31
CA GLY A 629 2.29 -10.58 12.43
C GLY A 629 1.05 -10.88 13.28
N LEU A 630 0.53 -12.11 13.18
CA LEU A 630 -0.75 -12.51 13.77
C LEU A 630 -0.56 -13.28 15.08
N VAL A 631 -1.11 -12.77 16.18
CA VAL A 631 -1.39 -13.58 17.38
C VAL A 631 -2.79 -14.18 17.24
N HIS A 632 -2.86 -15.47 16.93
CA HIS A 632 -4.12 -16.20 16.77
C HIS A 632 -4.87 -16.31 18.12
N ILE A 633 -6.20 -16.36 18.09
CA ILE A 633 -7.06 -16.38 19.29
C ILE A 633 -6.72 -17.50 20.29
N THR A 634 -6.19 -18.63 19.81
CA THR A 634 -5.73 -19.75 20.66
C THR A 634 -4.45 -19.47 21.45
N GLU A 635 -3.63 -18.52 20.98
CA GLU A 635 -2.36 -18.09 21.60
C GLU A 635 -2.57 -16.86 22.51
N LEU A 636 -3.80 -16.32 22.62
CA LEU A 636 -4.14 -15.20 23.52
C LEU A 636 -4.51 -15.64 24.94
N GLY A 637 -4.84 -16.93 25.14
CA GLY A 637 -5.15 -17.52 26.44
C GLY A 637 -6.25 -18.59 26.39
N GLY A 638 -6.28 -19.45 27.42
CA GLY A 638 -7.29 -20.51 27.57
C GLY A 638 -8.66 -20.02 28.06
N GLU A 639 -9.27 -19.08 27.34
CA GLU A 639 -10.64 -18.58 27.58
C GLU A 639 -11.34 -18.16 26.27
N TYR A 640 -12.64 -17.90 26.34
CA TYR A 640 -13.38 -17.34 25.21
C TYR A 640 -13.14 -15.84 25.10
N TYR A 641 -12.64 -15.40 23.93
CA TYR A 641 -12.60 -13.99 23.55
C TYR A 641 -13.76 -13.65 22.63
N ARG A 642 -14.46 -12.57 22.95
CA ARG A 642 -15.51 -11.98 22.11
C ARG A 642 -14.98 -10.74 21.42
N PHE A 643 -15.19 -10.66 20.10
CA PHE A 643 -14.90 -9.45 19.33
C PHE A 643 -16.02 -8.41 19.53
N ASP A 644 -15.64 -7.20 19.92
CA ASP A 644 -16.51 -6.01 19.93
C ASP A 644 -16.19 -5.18 18.68
N GLU A 645 -17.03 -5.34 17.66
CA GLU A 645 -16.89 -4.69 16.34
C GLU A 645 -17.00 -3.17 16.44
N ALA A 646 -17.79 -2.64 17.38
CA ALA A 646 -17.96 -1.19 17.56
C ALA A 646 -16.72 -0.54 18.22
N ARG A 647 -15.89 -1.32 18.92
CA ARG A 647 -14.64 -0.85 19.56
C ARG A 647 -13.36 -1.32 18.89
N GLN A 648 -13.44 -2.34 18.03
CA GLN A 648 -12.28 -3.07 17.51
C GLN A 648 -11.41 -3.62 18.66
N GLU A 649 -12.04 -4.21 19.69
CA GLU A 649 -11.36 -4.90 20.81
C GLU A 649 -11.74 -6.40 20.85
N LEU A 650 -10.75 -7.28 21.03
CA LEU A 650 -11.01 -8.66 21.50
C LEU A 650 -11.03 -8.66 23.03
N ARG A 651 -12.12 -9.12 23.63
CA ARG A 651 -12.33 -9.09 25.08
C ARG A 651 -12.59 -10.47 25.66
N GLY A 652 -11.80 -10.86 26.66
CA GLY A 652 -11.94 -12.14 27.38
C GLY A 652 -13.17 -12.14 28.27
N GLU A 653 -14.03 -13.15 28.15
CA GLU A 653 -15.29 -13.22 28.90
C GLU A 653 -15.09 -13.47 30.40
N ARG A 654 -14.04 -14.20 30.79
CA ARG A 654 -13.77 -14.57 32.20
C ARG A 654 -12.76 -13.62 32.85
N SER A 655 -11.66 -13.31 32.19
CA SER A 655 -10.62 -12.40 32.72
C SER A 655 -11.00 -10.93 32.66
N GLY A 656 -11.84 -10.53 31.68
CA GLY A 656 -12.07 -9.13 31.33
C GLY A 656 -10.90 -8.45 30.60
N MET A 657 -9.81 -9.19 30.30
CA MET A 657 -8.66 -8.74 29.50
C MET A 657 -9.13 -8.23 28.13
N ARG A 658 -8.42 -7.24 27.58
CA ARG A 658 -8.77 -6.62 26.30
C ARG A 658 -7.54 -6.41 25.44
N TYR A 659 -7.63 -6.87 24.20
CA TYR A 659 -6.67 -6.62 23.15
C TYR A 659 -7.33 -5.69 22.13
N ALA A 660 -7.19 -4.38 22.37
CA ALA A 660 -7.62 -3.32 21.46
C ALA A 660 -6.44 -2.82 20.63
N LEU A 661 -6.69 -2.12 19.53
CA LEU A 661 -5.64 -1.38 18.82
C LEU A 661 -4.91 -0.42 19.77
N GLY A 662 -3.61 -0.27 19.61
CA GLY A 662 -2.76 0.50 20.53
C GLY A 662 -2.32 -0.25 21.81
N THR A 663 -2.87 -1.44 22.08
CA THR A 663 -2.39 -2.28 23.20
C THR A 663 -0.96 -2.73 22.93
N ARG A 664 -0.03 -2.46 23.85
CA ARG A 664 1.34 -2.98 23.78
C ARG A 664 1.39 -4.41 24.29
N LEU A 665 2.10 -5.28 23.58
CA LEU A 665 2.28 -6.69 23.90
C LEU A 665 3.77 -7.08 23.77
N ARG A 666 4.18 -8.15 24.46
CA ARG A 666 5.43 -8.85 24.18
C ARG A 666 5.11 -10.14 23.45
N VAL A 667 5.73 -10.37 22.30
CA VAL A 667 5.42 -11.49 21.42
C VAL A 667 6.69 -12.23 20.99
N GLN A 668 6.59 -13.55 20.88
CA GLN A 668 7.63 -14.41 20.34
C GLN A 668 7.30 -14.78 18.89
N VAL A 669 8.31 -14.75 18.00
CA VAL A 669 8.18 -15.23 16.62
C VAL A 669 8.01 -16.75 16.63
N SER A 670 6.79 -17.25 16.43
CA SER A 670 6.50 -18.69 16.59
C SER A 670 6.59 -19.46 15.27
N ARG A 671 6.24 -18.82 14.15
CA ARG A 671 6.37 -19.38 12.80
C ARG A 671 6.50 -18.26 11.77
N VAL A 672 7.24 -18.54 10.70
CA VAL A 672 7.26 -17.73 9.47
C VAL A 672 6.87 -18.63 8.29
N ASP A 673 6.00 -18.13 7.41
CA ASP A 673 5.47 -18.81 6.23
C ASP A 673 5.68 -17.90 5.01
N LEU A 674 6.68 -18.24 4.19
CA LEU A 674 7.09 -17.45 3.02
C LEU A 674 6.06 -17.55 1.89
N ASP A 675 5.60 -18.76 1.58
CA ASP A 675 4.56 -19.07 0.61
C ASP A 675 3.26 -18.32 0.94
N GLY A 676 2.87 -18.36 2.23
CA GLY A 676 1.68 -17.67 2.75
C GLY A 676 1.86 -16.17 2.96
N ARG A 677 3.09 -15.64 2.92
CA ARG A 677 3.49 -14.28 3.34
C ARG A 677 2.93 -13.92 4.73
N LYS A 678 3.17 -14.80 5.71
CA LYS A 678 2.68 -14.67 7.09
C LYS A 678 3.78 -14.86 8.11
N ILE A 679 3.60 -14.19 9.24
CA ILE A 679 4.36 -14.39 10.46
C ILE A 679 3.34 -14.61 11.57
N ASP A 680 3.43 -15.75 12.26
CA ASP A 680 2.62 -16.07 13.41
C ASP A 680 3.39 -15.72 14.69
N PHE A 681 2.67 -15.19 15.68
CA PHE A 681 3.21 -14.75 16.96
C PHE A 681 2.54 -15.49 18.11
N ARG A 682 3.34 -15.82 19.14
CA ARG A 682 2.85 -16.26 20.46
C ARG A 682 2.93 -15.10 21.44
N LEU A 683 1.92 -14.95 22.30
CA LEU A 683 1.96 -13.97 23.39
C LEU A 683 2.90 -14.45 24.50
N VAL A 684 3.79 -13.57 24.99
CA VAL A 684 4.71 -13.89 26.09
C VAL A 684 4.09 -13.41 27.41
N HIS A 685 3.93 -14.32 28.37
CA HIS A 685 3.40 -14.02 29.70
C HIS A 685 4.54 -13.88 30.73
N GLU A 686 4.77 -12.66 31.22
CA GLU A 686 5.78 -12.36 32.25
C GLU A 686 5.44 -13.03 33.60
N GLY A 687 5.83 -14.31 33.72
CA GLY A 687 5.58 -15.16 34.87
C GLY A 687 5.72 -16.65 34.58
N GLU A 688 5.52 -17.10 33.33
CA GLU A 688 5.43 -18.53 33.02
C GLU A 688 6.79 -19.25 32.95
N ASP A 689 7.92 -18.58 32.65
CA ASP A 689 9.24 -19.23 32.59
C ASP A 689 9.63 -19.94 33.90
N LYS A 690 9.28 -19.33 35.04
CA LYS A 690 9.52 -19.91 36.36
C LYS A 690 8.61 -21.10 36.64
N ALA A 691 7.44 -21.19 36.01
CA ALA A 691 6.54 -22.33 36.11
C ALA A 691 6.95 -23.46 35.13
N GLY A 692 7.32 -23.13 33.89
CA GLY A 692 7.72 -24.10 32.85
C GLY A 692 8.97 -24.89 33.23
N LEU A 693 9.99 -24.23 33.79
CA LEU A 693 11.21 -24.87 34.28
C LEU A 693 10.94 -25.83 35.46
N LEU A 694 10.05 -25.45 36.40
CA LEU A 694 9.65 -26.32 37.51
C LEU A 694 8.75 -27.49 37.06
N SER A 695 7.89 -27.25 36.07
CA SER A 695 7.00 -28.26 35.48
C SER A 695 7.78 -29.40 34.81
N ARG A 696 8.80 -29.07 33.99
CA ARG A 696 9.73 -30.06 33.43
C ARG A 696 10.43 -30.88 34.52
N ALA A 697 11.02 -30.20 35.52
CA ALA A 697 11.75 -30.86 36.61
C ALA A 697 10.88 -31.79 37.50
N MET A 698 9.56 -31.63 37.51
CA MET A 698 8.64 -32.55 38.19
C MET A 698 8.12 -33.68 37.30
N LYS A 699 7.99 -33.47 35.99
CA LYS A 699 7.43 -34.47 35.07
C LYS A 699 8.35 -35.67 34.88
N ASP A 700 9.66 -35.44 34.84
CA ASP A 700 10.70 -36.48 34.74
C ASP A 700 10.83 -37.37 35.99
N LYS A 701 10.02 -37.12 37.04
CA LYS A 701 10.06 -37.84 38.32
C LYS A 701 8.78 -38.62 38.65
N ALA A 702 7.79 -38.63 37.74
CA ALA A 702 6.46 -39.19 37.99
C ALA A 702 5.85 -39.88 36.75
N GLY A 703 6.54 -40.88 36.20
CA GLY A 703 6.02 -41.70 35.09
C GLY A 703 6.93 -42.88 34.74
N GLY A 704 6.71 -44.04 35.38
CA GLY A 704 7.56 -45.22 35.16
C GLY A 704 7.14 -46.48 35.92
N ALA A 705 5.98 -47.06 35.56
CA ALA A 705 5.58 -48.41 35.96
C ALA A 705 4.60 -49.01 34.93
N ALA A 706 4.72 -50.31 34.68
CA ALA A 706 4.06 -51.10 33.62
C ALA A 706 4.56 -50.82 32.17
N GLY A 707 5.16 -51.78 31.45
CA GLY A 707 5.81 -53.01 31.90
C GLY A 707 5.63 -54.19 30.95
N GLU A 708 6.69 -54.56 30.24
CA GLU A 708 6.86 -55.85 29.58
C GLU A 708 8.36 -56.20 29.53
N LEU A 709 8.69 -57.50 29.51
CA LEU A 709 10.06 -58.00 29.46
C LEU A 709 10.34 -58.56 28.04
N PRO A 710 11.59 -58.48 27.58
CA PRO A 710 12.33 -59.75 27.58
C PRO A 710 13.77 -59.66 28.10
N LEU A 711 14.30 -60.86 28.37
CA LEU A 711 15.69 -61.22 28.64
C LEU A 711 16.63 -60.57 27.59
N GLN A 712 17.90 -60.22 27.88
CA GLN A 712 18.91 -61.18 28.31
C GLN A 712 20.22 -60.53 28.88
N ASP A 713 20.91 -61.30 29.72
CA ASP A 713 22.34 -61.32 30.09
C ASP A 713 23.13 -60.09 30.59
N ARG A 714 24.03 -60.40 31.54
CA ARG A 714 25.03 -59.54 32.18
C ARG A 714 26.41 -59.79 31.55
N VAL A 715 27.32 -58.81 31.63
CA VAL A 715 28.72 -58.96 32.14
C VAL A 715 29.34 -57.56 32.26
N ALA A 716 30.37 -57.38 33.11
CA ALA A 716 30.86 -56.06 33.54
C ALA A 716 32.33 -55.76 33.20
N GLY A 717 32.57 -54.72 32.38
CA GLY A 717 33.83 -53.96 32.26
C GLY A 717 35.08 -54.74 31.80
N PRO A 718 36.32 -54.23 32.05
CA PRO A 718 36.65 -52.90 32.60
C PRO A 718 37.90 -52.18 32.00
N ARG A 719 38.18 -50.96 32.53
CA ARG A 719 39.52 -50.33 32.78
C ARG A 719 40.31 -49.56 31.68
N ARG A 720 40.94 -48.45 32.20
CA ARG A 720 42.12 -47.67 31.71
C ARG A 720 41.91 -46.80 30.45
N GLY A 721 42.52 -45.61 30.30
CA GLY A 721 43.27 -44.76 31.26
C GLY A 721 44.59 -44.21 30.70
N GLY A 722 44.79 -42.88 30.71
CA GLY A 722 46.03 -42.20 30.26
C GLY A 722 46.06 -40.70 30.61
N HIS A 723 47.26 -40.12 30.72
CA HIS A 723 47.53 -38.73 31.13
C HIS A 723 48.09 -37.87 29.98
N SER A 724 47.96 -36.55 30.10
CA SER A 724 48.98 -35.57 29.65
C SER A 724 48.85 -34.23 30.39
N GLU A 725 49.90 -33.40 30.33
CA GLU A 725 49.98 -32.04 30.87
C GLU A 725 50.63 -31.12 29.78
N ARG A 726 50.90 -29.81 29.93
CA ARG A 726 50.81 -28.83 31.04
C ARG A 726 50.81 -27.41 30.44
N ASP A 727 50.25 -26.40 31.11
CA ASP A 727 51.00 -25.14 31.35
C ASP A 727 50.36 -24.22 32.43
N ALA A 728 51.04 -23.13 32.83
CA ALA A 728 50.63 -22.22 33.91
C ALA A 728 51.11 -20.75 33.80
N GLY A 729 50.31 -19.82 34.37
CA GLY A 729 50.61 -18.38 34.57
C GLY A 729 49.30 -17.59 34.82
N ASN A 730 48.99 -16.92 35.96
CA ASN A 730 49.77 -16.28 37.04
C ASN A 730 50.48 -15.00 36.54
N LYS A 731 50.28 -13.76 37.07
CA LYS A 731 49.95 -13.27 38.44
C LYS A 731 49.04 -12.00 38.38
N SER A 732 48.10 -11.75 39.32
CA SER A 732 48.20 -10.98 40.59
C SER A 732 48.42 -9.46 40.41
N ARG A 733 47.97 -8.50 41.25
CA ARG A 733 47.32 -8.39 42.60
C ARG A 733 46.63 -6.99 42.67
N GLN A 734 46.07 -6.38 43.73
CA GLN A 734 45.96 -6.52 45.21
C GLN A 734 44.60 -5.83 45.60
N ALA A 735 43.75 -6.30 46.51
CA ALA A 735 43.81 -6.41 47.99
C ALA A 735 43.25 -5.19 48.79
N GLN A 736 42.51 -5.50 49.86
CA GLN A 736 41.77 -4.62 50.82
C GLN A 736 42.68 -4.24 52.03
N PRO A 737 42.24 -3.73 53.23
CA PRO A 737 40.91 -3.37 53.80
C PRO A 737 40.93 -1.95 54.50
N ASP A 738 40.13 -1.50 55.48
CA ASP A 738 39.05 -2.06 56.33
C ASP A 738 38.17 -0.93 56.99
N ARG A 739 37.02 -1.30 57.59
CA ARG A 739 36.28 -0.65 58.72
C ARG A 739 35.62 0.76 58.59
N ALA A 740 34.64 1.15 59.43
CA ALA A 740 33.55 0.43 60.16
C ALA A 740 32.64 1.40 60.98
N SER A 741 31.37 1.04 61.21
CA SER A 741 30.53 1.51 62.34
C SER A 741 29.36 0.52 62.61
N GLN A 742 28.73 0.57 63.81
CA GLN A 742 27.85 -0.52 64.34
C GLN A 742 26.39 -0.09 64.71
N PRO A 743 25.44 -1.06 64.93
CA PRO A 743 24.00 -0.82 65.09
C PRO A 743 23.37 -1.26 66.45
N ARG A 744 22.07 -0.94 66.68
CA ARG A 744 21.00 -1.65 67.50
C ARG A 744 19.85 -0.65 67.87
N ALA A 745 18.67 -0.98 68.45
CA ALA A 745 18.16 -2.19 69.13
C ALA A 745 16.59 -2.30 69.20
N ARG A 746 16.05 -3.53 69.39
CA ARG A 746 14.84 -3.95 70.20
C ARG A 746 13.43 -3.34 69.92
N LYS A 747 12.28 -3.87 70.41
CA LYS A 747 11.68 -5.25 70.60
C LYS A 747 10.26 -5.13 71.25
N SER A 748 9.30 -6.04 70.95
CA SER A 748 8.03 -6.34 71.73
C SER A 748 6.95 -5.21 71.90
N ALA A 749 5.65 -5.44 72.18
CA ALA A 749 4.72 -6.61 72.23
C ALA A 749 3.23 -6.15 72.04
N ALA A 750 2.21 -7.01 72.22
CA ALA A 750 0.82 -6.81 71.74
C ALA A 750 -0.30 -6.82 72.81
N LYS A 751 -1.53 -6.36 72.46
CA LYS A 751 -2.83 -6.80 73.06
C LYS A 751 -4.10 -6.41 72.25
N LYS A 752 -5.22 -7.08 72.58
CA LYS A 752 -6.65 -6.88 72.21
C LYS A 752 -7.47 -6.91 73.55
N PRO A 753 -8.84 -6.82 73.67
CA PRO A 753 -9.92 -7.09 72.67
C PRO A 753 -11.20 -6.17 72.74
N ALA A 754 -12.25 -6.55 71.98
CA ALA A 754 -13.71 -6.33 72.20
C ALA A 754 -14.30 -4.89 72.15
N ALA A 755 -15.61 -4.66 71.91
CA ALA A 755 -16.68 -5.34 71.15
C ALA A 755 -17.94 -4.42 71.04
N GLY A 756 -18.86 -4.61 70.07
CA GLY A 756 -20.16 -3.88 70.08
C GLY A 756 -21.04 -3.89 68.80
N ALA A 757 -22.18 -4.59 68.87
CA ALA A 757 -23.48 -4.50 68.17
C ALA A 757 -23.72 -3.70 66.84
N GLY A 758 -24.60 -4.27 65.99
CA GLY A 758 -25.52 -3.54 65.06
C GLY A 758 -26.97 -3.58 65.59
N PRO A 759 -28.06 -3.66 64.78
CA PRO A 759 -28.16 -3.64 63.30
C PRO A 759 -29.42 -2.87 62.74
N LYS A 760 -29.76 -3.09 61.44
CA LYS A 760 -31.08 -2.95 60.73
C LYS A 760 -31.38 -1.69 59.86
N GLN A 761 -31.82 -1.99 58.62
CA GLN A 761 -33.00 -1.49 57.84
C GLN A 761 -33.26 0.04 57.69
N GLY A 762 -33.67 0.58 56.54
CA GLY A 762 -33.92 0.00 55.20
C GLY A 762 -34.84 0.86 54.30
N LYS A 763 -35.31 0.29 53.17
CA LYS A 763 -36.41 0.75 52.27
C LYS A 763 -36.21 1.96 51.32
N LYS A 764 -36.40 1.67 50.02
CA LYS A 764 -37.00 2.50 48.93
C LYS A 764 -38.44 2.99 49.32
N PRO A 765 -39.10 3.98 48.66
CA PRO A 765 -39.14 4.13 47.19
C PRO A 765 -39.38 5.53 46.55
N ARG A 766 -39.39 5.53 45.20
CA ARG A 766 -40.20 6.36 44.28
C ARG A 766 -40.29 7.88 44.50
N ARG A 767 -39.87 8.62 43.48
CA ARG A 767 -40.81 8.89 42.39
C ARG A 767 -40.21 8.48 41.04
#